data_AF-A0A2P5EXJ1-F1
#
_entry.id   AF-A0A2P5EXJ1-F1
#
_cell.length_a   1.000
_cell.length_b   1.000
_cell.length_c   1.000
_cell.angle_alpha   90.00
_cell.angle_beta   90.00
_cell.angle_gamma   90.00
#
_symmetry.space_group_name_H-M   'P 1'
#
loop_
_entity.id
_entity.type
_entity.pdbx_description
1 polymer ?
#
loop_
_entity_poly.entity_id
_entity_poly.type
_entity_poly.pdbx_seq_one_letter_code
_entity_poly.pdbx_strand_id
1 'polypeptide(L)'
;MKQRGKISTNIISVLTVILVGIVEGIPIVITFALVYLRKKVLSNKASDPGLLATVTMGSVTTIWIDKSTLNPSDVAMCFVGTEEVIQSATLDIAKMPELVREALGNGISAPLMMPSSPRKVAPVTEDPLLPWANSNLGIKLDNLRQSSTIIKAKGLSSNEEGSSVLMKNTGIKSLHLKGPAITILRKCSSYYNAKGETNVLDEDKRQNFERNIEMMQSQSLKTIAFACKHIHSPDVEENDLIVIAMVGLKKNACCAKMKETLKAFQDAEVKIRLVSEDGVSELKEIAIACQILPEGGLVIEGKDFREYREQDRMDKADKIYVMGNSDPSDRLLLMQYLKKKGNVVVALGSRTNDTPMLREADLGVAMGTWSSQMASESSDLVVFDGSLSSLLIVKSCGRCTYHNIQKYIQLELVTNIAGTLIASITTMSLGSNSITGIQLFWANLLTTLVAGPALLMEPPKTELMQKAPIRPTEPLISKPMWRNIVIQAIYQTTILVTFQFKGRALLGFININKQHAVSKSMTFNSFVLCQIFNQVNSRELEKINVLKGIHRNPWFSLAVVFILGLQVSFNEVAHILVGDERLYMAQWCVCLLIGAISYPVDLAAKCVWNLVKNRHFGVHNRSATMTHSASLDTTVSVRELELPLIDE
;
A
#
# COMPACT_ATOMS: atom_id res chain seq x y z
N MET A 1 60.53 -25.63 0.86
CA MET A 1 59.12 -26.05 1.08
C MET A 1 58.30 -25.16 2.04
N LYS A 2 58.88 -24.25 2.84
CA LYS A 2 58.15 -23.43 3.85
C LYS A 2 57.31 -22.25 3.30
N GLN A 3 57.60 -21.78 2.07
CA GLN A 3 56.88 -20.67 1.43
C GLN A 3 55.54 -21.09 0.78
N ARG A 4 55.47 -22.30 0.19
CA ARG A 4 54.25 -22.82 -0.47
C ARG A 4 53.09 -23.06 0.52
N GLY A 5 53.41 -23.47 1.76
CA GLY A 5 52.40 -23.65 2.82
C GLY A 5 51.72 -22.34 3.24
N LYS A 6 52.50 -21.26 3.44
CA LYS A 6 51.96 -19.94 3.83
C LYS A 6 51.06 -19.32 2.77
N ILE A 7 51.39 -19.49 1.49
CA ILE A 7 50.57 -18.96 0.38
C ILE A 7 49.21 -19.66 0.33
N SER A 8 49.19 -21.00 0.46
CA SER A 8 47.95 -21.78 0.51
C SER A 8 47.06 -21.36 1.70
N THR A 9 47.62 -21.22 2.90
CA THR A 9 46.87 -20.80 4.10
C THR A 9 46.32 -19.38 4.01
N ASN A 10 47.07 -18.44 3.41
CA ASN A 10 46.61 -17.06 3.22
C ASN A 10 45.50 -16.98 2.18
N ILE A 11 45.57 -17.76 1.10
CA ILE A 11 44.52 -17.83 0.08
C ILE A 11 43.24 -18.43 0.67
N ILE A 12 43.35 -19.54 1.41
CA ILE A 12 42.20 -20.16 2.09
C ILE A 12 41.55 -19.17 3.06
N SER A 13 42.37 -18.44 3.84
CA SER A 13 41.86 -17.44 4.78
C SER A 13 41.11 -16.30 4.10
N VAL A 14 41.64 -15.76 3.00
CA VAL A 14 40.97 -14.72 2.22
C VAL A 14 39.69 -15.26 1.58
N LEU A 15 39.71 -16.50 1.07
CA LEU A 15 38.54 -17.14 0.49
C LEU A 15 37.44 -17.38 1.54
N THR A 16 37.79 -17.84 2.75
CA THR A 16 36.83 -17.99 3.86
C THR A 16 36.22 -16.66 4.27
N VAL A 17 37.03 -15.59 4.33
CA VAL A 17 36.56 -14.23 4.64
C VAL A 17 35.61 -13.70 3.56
N ILE A 18 35.91 -13.93 2.29
CA ILE A 18 35.02 -13.55 1.17
C ILE A 18 33.72 -14.35 1.24
N LEU A 19 33.79 -15.66 1.50
CA LEU A 19 32.61 -16.52 1.61
C LEU A 19 31.71 -16.12 2.78
N VAL A 20 32.30 -15.75 3.92
CA VAL A 20 31.59 -15.22 5.11
C VAL A 20 31.03 -13.82 4.86
N GLY A 21 31.68 -12.99 4.05
CA GLY A 21 31.19 -11.66 3.66
C GLY A 21 29.95 -11.67 2.74
N ILE A 22 29.54 -12.84 2.24
CA ILE A 22 28.41 -13.01 1.31
C ILE A 22 27.12 -13.46 2.04
N VAL A 23 27.05 -13.33 3.39
CA VAL A 23 25.95 -13.85 4.25
C VAL A 23 24.57 -13.90 3.59
N GLU A 24 24.02 -15.12 3.47
CA GLU A 24 22.72 -15.48 2.86
C GLU A 24 21.48 -15.04 3.68
N GLY A 25 21.63 -14.12 4.63
CA GLY A 25 20.56 -13.74 5.58
C GLY A 25 19.71 -12.53 5.17
N ILE A 26 20.19 -11.72 4.22
CA ILE A 26 19.56 -10.44 3.82
C ILE A 26 18.09 -10.64 3.40
N PRO A 27 17.74 -11.59 2.50
CA PRO A 27 16.35 -11.72 2.05
C PRO A 27 15.39 -12.14 3.17
N ILE A 28 15.86 -12.97 4.10
CA ILE A 28 15.08 -13.48 5.23
C ILE A 28 14.74 -12.34 6.19
N VAL A 29 15.75 -11.54 6.58
CA VAL A 29 15.55 -10.40 7.49
C VAL A 29 14.65 -9.34 6.87
N ILE A 30 14.87 -9.02 5.58
CA ILE A 30 14.00 -8.11 4.82
C ILE A 30 12.56 -8.60 4.89
N THR A 31 12.33 -9.89 4.62
CA THR A 31 10.98 -10.47 4.62
C THR A 31 10.32 -10.36 5.99
N PHE A 32 10.99 -10.78 7.07
CA PHE A 32 10.41 -10.73 8.42
C PHE A 32 10.12 -9.29 8.89
N ALA A 33 11.08 -8.38 8.73
CA ALA A 33 10.90 -6.99 9.17
C ALA A 33 9.78 -6.29 8.41
N LEU A 34 9.63 -6.58 7.11
CA LEU A 34 8.60 -5.97 6.28
C LEU A 34 7.23 -6.62 6.48
N VAL A 35 7.14 -7.92 6.74
CA VAL A 35 5.88 -8.55 7.18
C VAL A 35 5.41 -7.90 8.47
N TYR A 36 6.30 -7.72 9.45
CA TYR A 36 5.96 -7.07 10.71
C TYR A 36 5.48 -5.62 10.50
N LEU A 37 6.24 -4.80 9.75
CA LEU A 37 5.88 -3.40 9.50
C LEU A 37 4.54 -3.30 8.75
N ARG A 38 4.31 -4.14 7.73
CA ARG A 38 3.06 -4.15 6.96
C ARG A 38 1.89 -4.58 7.84
N LYS A 39 2.03 -5.64 8.64
CA LYS A 39 1.00 -6.07 9.58
C LYS A 39 0.64 -4.95 10.55
N LYS A 40 1.63 -4.18 11.03
CA LYS A 40 1.41 -3.04 11.93
C LYS A 40 0.71 -1.86 11.24
N VAL A 41 1.12 -1.49 10.03
CA VAL A 41 0.62 -0.30 9.32
C VAL A 41 -0.71 -0.54 8.58
N LEU A 42 -0.88 -1.73 8.02
CA LEU A 42 -2.03 -2.11 7.19
C LEU A 42 -3.10 -2.89 7.97
N SER A 43 -2.88 -3.14 9.27
CA SER A 43 -3.86 -3.78 10.13
C SER A 43 -5.24 -3.17 9.94
N ASN A 44 -6.25 -4.01 9.69
CA ASN A 44 -7.65 -3.63 9.50
C ASN A 44 -7.94 -2.72 8.29
N LYS A 45 -6.96 -2.40 7.43
CA LYS A 45 -7.16 -1.55 6.25
C LYS A 45 -7.11 -2.32 4.94
N ALA A 46 -6.21 -3.29 4.83
CA ALA A 46 -6.07 -4.08 3.63
C ALA A 46 -5.56 -5.50 3.94
N SER A 47 -5.78 -6.43 3.01
CA SER A 47 -5.17 -7.76 3.03
C SER A 47 -3.65 -7.65 2.99
N ASP A 48 -2.94 -8.67 3.47
CA ASP A 48 -1.48 -8.69 3.35
C ASP A 48 -1.11 -8.78 1.86
N PRO A 49 -0.57 -7.70 1.23
CA PRO A 49 -0.40 -7.65 -0.23
C PRO A 49 0.75 -8.54 -0.72
N GLY A 50 1.54 -9.12 0.18
CA GLY A 50 2.91 -9.53 -0.16
C GLY A 50 3.83 -8.33 -0.42
N LEU A 51 5.15 -8.58 -0.42
CA LEU A 51 6.16 -7.52 -0.50
C LEU A 51 6.10 -6.79 -1.84
N LEU A 52 5.97 -7.55 -2.93
CA LEU A 52 5.98 -7.03 -4.29
C LEU A 52 4.85 -6.03 -4.51
N ALA A 53 3.60 -6.40 -4.19
CA ALA A 53 2.45 -5.53 -4.37
C ALA A 53 2.56 -4.23 -3.57
N THR A 54 3.10 -4.28 -2.35
CA THR A 54 3.31 -3.09 -1.51
C THR A 54 4.31 -2.14 -2.16
N VAL A 55 5.43 -2.67 -2.68
CA VAL A 55 6.45 -1.87 -3.38
C VAL A 55 5.90 -1.34 -4.71
N THR A 56 5.18 -2.15 -5.49
CA THR A 56 4.51 -1.72 -6.73
C THR A 56 3.54 -0.58 -6.45
N MET A 57 2.75 -0.65 -5.37
CA MET A 57 1.87 0.43 -4.94
C MET A 57 2.65 1.70 -4.57
N GLY A 58 3.84 1.59 -3.97
CA GLY A 58 4.72 2.73 -3.71
C GLY A 58 5.19 3.44 -5.00
N SER A 59 5.44 2.64 -6.04
CA SER A 59 5.91 3.06 -7.37
C SER A 59 4.78 3.40 -8.34
N VAL A 60 3.51 3.37 -7.92
CA VAL A 60 2.38 3.67 -8.80
C VAL A 60 2.53 5.05 -9.44
N THR A 61 2.29 5.08 -10.75
CA THR A 61 2.25 6.30 -11.58
C THR A 61 0.83 6.56 -12.11
N THR A 62 0.03 5.52 -12.19
CA THR A 62 -1.30 5.55 -12.79
C THR A 62 -2.26 4.70 -11.97
N ILE A 63 -3.40 5.27 -11.58
CA ILE A 63 -4.51 4.51 -11.00
C ILE A 63 -5.67 4.54 -11.97
N TRP A 64 -6.19 3.36 -12.29
CA TRP A 64 -7.39 3.18 -13.07
C TRP A 64 -8.56 2.96 -12.14
N ILE A 65 -9.59 3.79 -12.32
CA ILE A 65 -10.77 3.82 -11.47
C ILE A 65 -12.00 3.62 -12.34
N ASP A 66 -12.93 2.79 -11.86
CA ASP A 66 -14.26 2.67 -12.44
C ASP A 66 -15.22 3.74 -11.86
N LYS A 67 -16.26 4.08 -12.62
CA LYS A 67 -17.32 5.01 -12.22
C LYS A 67 -17.87 4.72 -10.83
N SER A 68 -18.12 3.45 -10.51
CA SER A 68 -18.71 3.03 -9.22
C SER A 68 -17.88 3.45 -8.01
N THR A 69 -16.56 3.60 -8.16
CA THR A 69 -15.65 4.02 -7.09
C THR A 69 -15.69 5.54 -6.86
N LEU A 70 -15.92 6.34 -7.91
CA LEU A 70 -15.97 7.81 -7.82
C LEU A 70 -17.37 8.36 -7.53
N ASN A 71 -18.41 7.58 -7.82
CA ASN A 71 -19.81 7.97 -7.66
C ASN A 71 -20.60 6.83 -6.98
N PRO A 72 -20.30 6.54 -5.69
CA PRO A 72 -21.05 5.54 -4.95
C PRO A 72 -22.51 5.97 -4.79
N SER A 73 -23.42 5.00 -4.84
CA SER A 73 -24.84 5.22 -4.56
C SER A 73 -25.10 4.96 -3.09
N ASP A 74 -25.49 5.98 -2.35
CA ASP A 74 -25.82 5.87 -0.93
C ASP A 74 -27.33 5.88 -0.73
N VAL A 75 -27.79 5.17 0.30
CA VAL A 75 -29.20 5.22 0.72
C VAL A 75 -29.45 6.55 1.41
N ALA A 76 -30.19 7.44 0.77
CA ALA A 76 -30.58 8.72 1.36
C ALA A 76 -31.93 8.63 2.10
N MET A 77 -32.85 7.83 1.59
CA MET A 77 -34.19 7.67 2.16
C MET A 77 -34.58 6.19 2.18
N CYS A 78 -35.29 5.76 3.23
CA CYS A 78 -35.90 4.44 3.31
C CYS A 78 -37.27 4.56 3.97
N PHE A 79 -38.29 4.04 3.31
CA PHE A 79 -39.66 4.00 3.77
C PHE A 79 -40.07 2.57 4.09
N VAL A 80 -40.71 2.39 5.25
CA VAL A 80 -41.40 1.16 5.63
C VAL A 80 -42.86 1.52 5.88
N GLY A 81 -43.76 0.93 5.10
CA GLY A 81 -45.12 1.45 5.00
C GLY A 81 -45.13 2.89 4.50
N THR A 82 -45.91 3.75 5.14
CA THR A 82 -45.98 5.20 4.82
C THR A 82 -45.02 6.04 5.65
N GLU A 83 -44.21 5.44 6.52
CA GLU A 83 -43.31 6.14 7.43
C GLU A 83 -41.87 6.11 6.91
N GLU A 84 -41.19 7.26 7.00
CA GLU A 84 -39.78 7.38 6.70
C GLU A 84 -38.94 6.89 7.90
N VAL A 85 -38.16 5.83 7.69
CA VAL A 85 -37.33 5.23 8.75
C VAL A 85 -35.95 5.90 8.83
N ILE A 86 -35.51 6.55 7.75
CA ILE A 86 -34.27 7.34 7.72
C ILE A 86 -34.63 8.82 7.68
N GLN A 87 -34.76 9.46 8.84
CA GLN A 87 -34.79 10.93 8.90
C GLN A 87 -33.36 11.46 8.98
N SER A 88 -33.01 12.38 8.06
CA SER A 88 -31.88 13.33 8.14
C SER A 88 -30.86 13.07 9.26
N ALA A 89 -29.80 12.33 8.94
CA ALA A 89 -28.57 12.15 9.74
C ALA A 89 -28.62 11.32 11.04
N THR A 90 -29.77 10.78 11.48
CA THR A 90 -29.83 9.79 12.57
C THR A 90 -30.55 8.52 12.12
N LEU A 91 -29.79 7.43 11.99
CA LEU A 91 -30.29 6.10 11.66
C LEU A 91 -31.03 5.49 12.86
N ASP A 92 -32.35 5.58 12.88
CA ASP A 92 -33.19 4.94 13.91
C ASP A 92 -33.66 3.55 13.45
N ILE A 93 -32.73 2.75 12.89
CA ILE A 93 -33.02 1.38 12.42
C ILE A 93 -33.46 0.46 13.57
N ALA A 94 -33.16 0.85 14.82
CA ALA A 94 -33.69 0.20 16.01
C ALA A 94 -35.23 0.21 16.08
N LYS A 95 -35.91 1.10 15.36
CA LYS A 95 -37.38 1.13 15.24
C LYS A 95 -37.92 0.17 14.17
N MET A 96 -37.07 -0.39 13.30
CA MET A 96 -37.53 -1.31 12.26
C MET A 96 -37.84 -2.69 12.88
N PRO A 97 -39.07 -3.22 12.68
CA PRO A 97 -39.44 -4.53 13.21
C PRO A 97 -38.53 -5.63 12.66
N GLU A 98 -38.21 -6.60 13.50
CA GLU A 98 -37.28 -7.68 13.16
C GLU A 98 -37.69 -8.44 11.88
N LEU A 99 -38.99 -8.68 11.72
CA LEU A 99 -39.56 -9.33 10.54
C LEU A 99 -39.31 -8.54 9.25
N VAL A 100 -39.47 -7.21 9.28
CA VAL A 100 -39.24 -6.35 8.10
C VAL A 100 -37.75 -6.21 7.83
N ARG A 101 -36.93 -6.11 8.88
CA ARG A 101 -35.46 -6.10 8.78
C ARG A 101 -34.94 -7.37 8.11
N GLU A 102 -35.44 -8.54 8.51
CA GLU A 102 -35.09 -9.82 7.90
C GLU A 102 -35.60 -9.92 6.46
N ALA A 103 -36.86 -9.56 6.20
CA ALA A 103 -37.45 -9.60 4.87
C ALA A 103 -36.73 -8.66 3.87
N LEU A 104 -36.39 -7.46 4.31
CA LEU A 104 -35.62 -6.48 3.52
C LEU A 104 -34.20 -7.00 3.28
N GLY A 105 -33.59 -7.56 4.32
CA GLY A 105 -32.28 -8.16 4.22
C GLY A 105 -32.21 -9.28 3.20
N ASN A 106 -33.15 -10.21 3.29
CA ASN A 106 -33.34 -11.29 2.32
C ASN A 106 -33.63 -10.73 0.92
N GLY A 107 -34.42 -9.67 0.79
CA GLY A 107 -34.69 -9.03 -0.50
C GLY A 107 -33.46 -8.42 -1.16
N ILE A 108 -32.55 -7.84 -0.39
CA ILE A 108 -31.27 -7.28 -0.86
C ILE A 108 -30.27 -8.40 -1.15
N SER A 109 -30.19 -9.43 -0.29
CA SER A 109 -29.16 -10.46 -0.36
C SER A 109 -29.50 -11.64 -1.27
N ALA A 110 -30.77 -11.99 -1.42
CA ALA A 110 -31.19 -13.18 -2.17
C ALA A 110 -30.77 -13.14 -3.66
N PRO A 111 -30.85 -12.00 -4.37
CA PRO A 111 -30.29 -11.91 -5.71
C PRO A 111 -28.79 -12.22 -5.76
N LEU A 112 -28.07 -11.97 -4.65
CA LEU A 112 -26.60 -12.11 -4.57
C LEU A 112 -26.09 -13.54 -4.36
N MET A 113 -26.98 -14.50 -4.12
CA MET A 113 -26.63 -15.89 -3.81
C MET A 113 -26.78 -16.81 -5.03
N MET A 114 -27.00 -16.23 -6.20
CA MET A 114 -27.20 -16.92 -7.48
C MET A 114 -25.92 -17.64 -7.98
N PRO A 115 -25.99 -18.94 -8.34
CA PRO A 115 -24.93 -19.56 -9.13
C PRO A 115 -24.96 -19.01 -10.56
N SER A 116 -23.80 -18.59 -11.07
CA SER A 116 -23.62 -18.01 -12.40
C SER A 116 -24.21 -18.89 -13.51
N SER A 117 -25.24 -18.42 -14.23
CA SER A 117 -25.70 -19.07 -15.48
C SER A 117 -24.96 -18.49 -16.69
N PRO A 118 -24.76 -19.24 -17.80
CA PRO A 118 -23.87 -18.84 -18.89
C PRO A 118 -24.46 -17.81 -19.87
N ARG A 119 -25.63 -17.23 -19.61
CA ARG A 119 -26.31 -16.31 -20.55
C ARG A 119 -26.82 -15.06 -19.86
N LYS A 120 -26.14 -13.94 -20.14
CA LYS A 120 -26.66 -12.55 -20.17
C LYS A 120 -27.42 -12.04 -18.94
N VAL A 121 -27.07 -12.50 -17.74
CA VAL A 121 -27.39 -11.76 -16.51
C VAL A 121 -26.06 -11.50 -15.83
N ALA A 122 -25.68 -10.24 -15.68
CA ALA A 122 -24.48 -9.86 -14.93
C ALA A 122 -24.49 -10.58 -13.58
N PRO A 123 -23.37 -11.20 -13.15
CA PRO A 123 -23.34 -11.91 -11.87
C PRO A 123 -23.70 -10.92 -10.78
N VAL A 124 -24.87 -11.14 -10.19
CA VAL A 124 -25.46 -10.30 -9.15
C VAL A 124 -24.59 -10.47 -7.90
N THR A 125 -23.47 -9.78 -7.82
CA THR A 125 -22.67 -9.57 -6.60
C THR A 125 -22.53 -8.06 -6.37
N GLU A 126 -23.41 -7.29 -7.01
CA GLU A 126 -23.17 -5.93 -7.53
C GLU A 126 -24.20 -4.91 -6.99
N ASP A 127 -24.91 -5.24 -5.91
CA ASP A 127 -25.94 -4.36 -5.36
C ASP A 127 -25.33 -3.24 -4.50
N PRO A 128 -25.45 -1.94 -4.86
CA PRO A 128 -24.94 -0.83 -4.04
C PRO A 128 -25.59 -0.75 -2.66
N LEU A 129 -26.71 -1.46 -2.45
CA LEU A 129 -27.38 -1.55 -1.16
C LEU A 129 -26.72 -2.51 -0.18
N LEU A 130 -25.78 -3.36 -0.61
CA LEU A 130 -25.17 -4.38 0.24
C LEU A 130 -24.32 -3.80 1.38
N PRO A 131 -23.43 -2.80 1.16
CA PRO A 131 -22.69 -2.19 2.26
C PRO A 131 -23.62 -1.56 3.29
N TRP A 132 -24.66 -0.86 2.81
CA TRP A 132 -25.71 -0.30 3.67
C TRP A 132 -26.41 -1.41 4.47
N ALA A 133 -26.84 -2.48 3.82
CA ALA A 133 -27.53 -3.61 4.46
C ALA A 133 -26.67 -4.32 5.53
N ASN A 134 -25.38 -4.51 5.26
CA ASN A 134 -24.46 -5.12 6.23
C ASN A 134 -24.28 -4.25 7.48
N SER A 135 -24.02 -2.95 7.30
CA SER A 135 -23.80 -2.02 8.42
C SER A 135 -25.06 -1.74 9.23
N ASN A 136 -26.21 -1.71 8.57
CA ASN A 136 -27.45 -1.21 9.16
C ASN A 136 -28.45 -2.29 9.55
N LEU A 137 -28.59 -3.34 8.74
CA LEU A 137 -29.54 -4.44 9.01
C LEU A 137 -28.88 -5.60 9.75
N GLY A 138 -27.57 -5.56 9.99
CA GLY A 138 -26.81 -6.61 10.70
C GLY A 138 -26.68 -7.91 9.92
N ILE A 139 -26.83 -7.84 8.59
CA ILE A 139 -26.84 -9.01 7.72
C ILE A 139 -25.40 -9.48 7.49
N LYS A 140 -25.16 -10.79 7.65
CA LYS A 140 -23.92 -11.45 7.24
C LYS A 140 -24.26 -12.43 6.13
N LEU A 141 -23.73 -12.17 4.93
CA LEU A 141 -24.01 -12.98 3.74
C LEU A 141 -23.67 -14.47 3.94
N ASP A 142 -22.62 -14.77 4.71
CA ASP A 142 -22.20 -16.14 5.00
C ASP A 142 -23.23 -16.91 5.83
N ASN A 143 -23.85 -16.26 6.82
CA ASN A 143 -24.90 -16.88 7.64
C ASN A 143 -26.13 -17.20 6.78
N LEU A 144 -26.50 -16.30 5.88
CA LEU A 144 -27.60 -16.50 4.94
C LEU A 144 -27.33 -17.64 3.94
N ARG A 145 -26.09 -17.77 3.46
CA ARG A 145 -25.67 -18.90 2.60
C ARG A 145 -25.80 -20.25 3.30
N GLN A 146 -25.65 -20.29 4.61
CA GLN A 146 -25.79 -21.52 5.38
C GLN A 146 -27.25 -21.81 5.74
N SER A 147 -28.09 -20.79 5.96
CA SER A 147 -29.47 -20.96 6.42
C SER A 147 -30.53 -21.02 5.31
N SER A 148 -30.22 -20.55 4.10
CA SER A 148 -31.21 -20.40 3.03
C SER A 148 -30.74 -21.00 1.70
N THR A 149 -31.69 -21.56 0.93
CA THR A 149 -31.43 -22.17 -0.38
C THR A 149 -32.26 -21.48 -1.46
N ILE A 150 -31.63 -21.02 -2.54
CA ILE A 150 -32.36 -20.49 -3.70
C ILE A 150 -32.93 -21.65 -4.51
N ILE A 151 -34.23 -21.62 -4.76
CA ILE A 151 -34.94 -22.60 -5.60
C ILE A 151 -34.98 -22.12 -7.05
N LYS A 152 -35.30 -20.84 -7.28
CA LYS A 152 -35.48 -20.27 -8.61
C LYS A 152 -35.22 -18.78 -8.57
N ALA A 153 -34.65 -18.22 -9.63
CA ALA A 153 -34.60 -16.77 -9.79
C ALA A 153 -34.75 -16.38 -11.25
N LYS A 154 -35.22 -15.17 -11.47
CA LYS A 154 -35.57 -14.64 -12.78
C LYS A 154 -35.39 -13.11 -12.79
N GLY A 155 -34.89 -12.54 -13.88
CA GLY A 155 -34.98 -11.10 -14.10
C GLY A 155 -36.43 -10.68 -14.41
N LEU A 156 -36.85 -9.51 -13.94
CA LEU A 156 -38.13 -8.93 -14.34
C LEU A 156 -38.04 -8.51 -15.83
N SER A 157 -38.49 -9.36 -16.75
CA SER A 157 -38.49 -9.12 -18.21
C SER A 157 -37.11 -8.82 -18.85
N SER A 158 -37.02 -8.75 -20.18
CA SER A 158 -35.74 -8.54 -20.89
C SER A 158 -35.25 -7.10 -20.92
N ASN A 159 -36.07 -6.13 -20.47
CA ASN A 159 -35.79 -4.69 -20.54
C ASN A 159 -35.97 -3.93 -19.20
N GLU A 160 -36.43 -4.56 -18.11
CA GLU A 160 -36.63 -3.85 -16.82
C GLU A 160 -35.53 -4.19 -15.80
N GLU A 161 -35.07 -3.17 -15.06
CA GLU A 161 -34.07 -3.30 -14.00
C GLU A 161 -34.67 -3.95 -12.73
N GLY A 162 -34.94 -5.27 -12.74
CA GLY A 162 -35.47 -5.96 -11.56
C GLY A 162 -35.13 -7.45 -11.47
N SER A 163 -35.21 -8.00 -10.26
CA SER A 163 -34.92 -9.41 -9.96
C SER A 163 -36.00 -10.01 -9.07
N SER A 164 -36.38 -11.24 -9.36
CA SER A 164 -37.30 -12.08 -8.60
C SER A 164 -36.56 -13.33 -8.15
N VAL A 165 -36.57 -13.62 -6.85
CA VAL A 165 -35.85 -14.76 -6.26
C VAL A 165 -36.76 -15.53 -5.32
N LEU A 166 -36.94 -16.81 -5.61
CA LEU A 166 -37.61 -17.77 -4.75
C LEU A 166 -36.58 -18.46 -3.87
N MET A 167 -36.66 -18.20 -2.58
CA MET A 167 -35.79 -18.78 -1.57
C MET A 167 -36.56 -19.68 -0.60
N LYS A 168 -35.86 -20.64 0.00
CA LYS A 168 -36.34 -21.47 1.09
C LYS A 168 -35.49 -21.18 2.32
N ASN A 169 -36.11 -20.66 3.37
CA ASN A 169 -35.48 -20.43 4.67
C ASN A 169 -36.19 -21.30 5.71
N THR A 170 -35.45 -22.11 6.47
CA THR A 170 -35.97 -22.95 7.57
C THR A 170 -37.24 -23.77 7.24
N GLY A 171 -37.45 -24.14 5.97
CA GLY A 171 -38.61 -24.90 5.50
C GLY A 171 -39.69 -24.07 4.79
N ILE A 172 -39.75 -22.76 5.01
CA ILE A 172 -40.71 -21.82 4.42
C ILE A 172 -40.17 -21.32 3.07
N LYS A 173 -41.02 -21.33 2.03
CA LYS A 173 -40.70 -20.74 0.72
C LYS A 173 -41.17 -19.29 0.69
N SER A 174 -40.28 -18.37 0.37
CA SER A 174 -40.61 -16.96 0.15
C SER A 174 -40.09 -16.50 -1.20
N LEU A 175 -40.93 -15.77 -1.92
CA LEU A 175 -40.57 -15.05 -3.14
C LEU A 175 -40.21 -13.63 -2.76
N HIS A 176 -39.04 -13.15 -3.18
CA HIS A 176 -38.58 -11.78 -2.98
C HIS A 176 -38.38 -11.10 -4.33
N LEU A 177 -38.93 -9.89 -4.48
CA LEU A 177 -38.77 -9.06 -5.66
C LEU A 177 -38.06 -7.76 -5.29
N LYS A 178 -37.19 -7.35 -6.20
CA LYS A 178 -36.48 -6.07 -6.20
C LYS A 178 -36.64 -5.44 -7.58
N GLY A 179 -36.92 -4.14 -7.64
CA GLY A 179 -36.99 -3.43 -8.92
C GLY A 179 -37.39 -1.96 -8.77
N PRO A 180 -37.73 -1.29 -9.89
CA PRO A 180 -38.20 0.09 -9.86
C PRO A 180 -39.47 0.18 -9.01
N ALA A 181 -39.54 1.21 -8.16
CA ALA A 181 -40.58 1.29 -7.14
C ALA A 181 -42.01 1.21 -7.70
N ILE A 182 -42.26 1.90 -8.82
CA ILE A 182 -43.57 1.92 -9.49
C ILE A 182 -43.96 0.55 -10.05
N THR A 183 -43.00 -0.18 -10.64
CA THR A 183 -43.24 -1.50 -11.24
C THR A 183 -43.58 -2.54 -10.19
N ILE A 184 -42.87 -2.52 -9.06
CA ILE A 184 -43.11 -3.44 -7.94
C ILE A 184 -44.43 -3.12 -7.24
N LEU A 185 -44.70 -1.83 -6.97
CA LEU A 185 -45.95 -1.41 -6.30
C LEU A 185 -47.20 -1.87 -7.06
N ARG A 186 -47.13 -1.91 -8.39
CA ARG A 186 -48.23 -2.38 -9.25
C ARG A 186 -48.54 -3.87 -9.12
N LYS A 187 -47.59 -4.66 -8.59
CA LYS A 187 -47.74 -6.11 -8.34
C LYS A 187 -48.13 -6.43 -6.89
N CYS A 188 -48.23 -5.42 -6.02
CA CYS A 188 -48.52 -5.59 -4.60
C CYS A 188 -50.00 -5.39 -4.27
N SER A 189 -50.49 -6.20 -3.32
CA SER A 189 -51.84 -6.12 -2.74
C SER A 189 -51.83 -5.85 -1.23
N SER A 190 -50.67 -5.96 -0.57
CA SER A 190 -50.49 -5.70 0.86
C SER A 190 -49.16 -4.97 1.12
N TYR A 191 -48.95 -4.47 2.34
CA TYR A 191 -47.69 -3.86 2.78
C TYR A 191 -47.43 -4.09 4.28
N TYR A 192 -46.16 -4.05 4.69
CA TYR A 192 -45.80 -4.01 6.12
C TYR A 192 -45.86 -2.58 6.65
N ASN A 193 -46.53 -2.37 7.80
CA ASN A 193 -46.44 -1.10 8.53
C ASN A 193 -45.14 -1.00 9.34
N ALA A 194 -44.89 0.17 9.96
CA ALA A 194 -43.73 0.39 10.82
C ALA A 194 -43.69 -0.50 12.08
N LYS A 195 -44.79 -1.22 12.40
CA LYS A 195 -44.87 -2.21 13.49
C LYS A 195 -44.63 -3.65 13.03
N GLY A 196 -44.54 -3.89 11.72
CA GLY A 196 -44.28 -5.20 11.12
C GLY A 196 -45.54 -6.02 10.85
N GLU A 197 -46.71 -5.39 10.94
CA GLU A 197 -48.00 -6.01 10.65
C GLU A 197 -48.35 -5.84 9.17
N THR A 198 -48.89 -6.89 8.57
CA THR A 198 -49.36 -6.89 7.18
C THR A 198 -50.71 -6.20 7.09
N ASN A 199 -50.80 -5.15 6.27
CA ASN A 199 -52.03 -4.42 5.99
C ASN A 199 -52.38 -4.50 4.50
N VAL A 200 -53.67 -4.41 4.19
CA VAL A 200 -54.18 -4.36 2.81
C VAL A 200 -53.76 -3.04 2.17
N LEU A 201 -53.30 -3.11 0.92
CA LEU A 201 -52.95 -1.94 0.12
C LEU A 201 -54.21 -1.41 -0.58
N ASP A 202 -54.97 -0.57 0.13
CA ASP A 202 -56.10 0.17 -0.43
C ASP A 202 -55.64 1.30 -1.38
N GLU A 203 -56.59 1.93 -2.07
CA GLU A 203 -56.29 2.97 -3.06
C GLU A 203 -55.67 4.23 -2.41
N ASP A 204 -56.13 4.59 -1.20
CA ASP A 204 -55.60 5.73 -0.45
C ASP A 204 -54.14 5.52 -0.02
N LYS A 205 -53.79 4.31 0.43
CA LYS A 205 -52.41 3.93 0.77
C LYS A 205 -51.56 3.79 -0.48
N ARG A 206 -52.09 3.25 -1.58
CA ARG A 206 -51.40 3.20 -2.87
C ARG A 206 -51.00 4.60 -3.33
N GLN A 207 -51.90 5.58 -3.26
CA GLN A 207 -51.56 6.98 -3.53
C GLN A 207 -50.50 7.53 -2.59
N ASN A 208 -50.51 7.18 -1.30
CA ASN A 208 -49.45 7.61 -0.37
C ASN A 208 -48.07 7.05 -0.77
N PHE A 209 -48.00 5.78 -1.19
CA PHE A 209 -46.76 5.21 -1.70
C PHE A 209 -46.30 5.90 -2.99
N GLU A 210 -47.21 6.21 -3.91
CA GLU A 210 -46.90 6.96 -5.13
C GLU A 210 -46.36 8.36 -4.81
N ARG A 211 -46.96 9.08 -3.85
CA ARG A 211 -46.44 10.36 -3.37
C ARG A 211 -45.05 10.24 -2.76
N ASN A 212 -44.75 9.17 -2.02
CA ASN A 212 -43.41 8.92 -1.49
C ASN A 212 -42.39 8.66 -2.63
N ILE A 213 -42.79 7.94 -3.67
CA ILE A 213 -41.98 7.73 -4.87
C ILE A 213 -41.72 9.05 -5.58
N GLU A 214 -42.75 9.85 -5.82
CA GLU A 214 -42.63 11.18 -6.42
C GLU A 214 -41.76 12.12 -5.60
N MET A 215 -41.89 12.10 -4.26
CA MET A 215 -41.05 12.87 -3.36
C MET A 215 -39.57 12.48 -3.52
N MET A 216 -39.25 11.19 -3.50
CA MET A 216 -37.87 10.71 -3.71
C MET A 216 -37.35 11.11 -5.10
N GLN A 217 -38.18 10.98 -6.15
CA GLN A 217 -37.81 11.37 -7.51
C GLN A 217 -37.59 12.88 -7.65
N SER A 218 -38.38 13.72 -6.97
CA SER A 218 -38.21 15.18 -6.94
C SER A 218 -36.87 15.59 -6.31
N GLN A 219 -36.34 14.78 -5.41
CA GLN A 219 -35.00 14.93 -4.84
C GLN A 219 -33.89 14.26 -5.69
N SER A 220 -34.22 13.88 -6.94
CA SER A 220 -33.32 13.21 -7.88
C SER A 220 -32.76 11.86 -7.37
N LEU A 221 -33.51 11.16 -6.52
CA LEU A 221 -33.14 9.84 -6.01
C LEU A 221 -33.61 8.73 -6.96
N LYS A 222 -32.78 7.70 -7.16
CA LYS A 222 -33.22 6.47 -7.83
C LYS A 222 -34.05 5.64 -6.84
N THR A 223 -35.33 5.45 -7.16
CA THR A 223 -36.28 4.75 -6.29
C THR A 223 -36.36 3.26 -6.59
N ILE A 224 -36.06 2.43 -5.58
CA ILE A 224 -36.13 0.97 -5.65
C ILE A 224 -37.14 0.49 -4.61
N ALA A 225 -37.99 -0.48 -4.95
CA ALA A 225 -38.85 -1.14 -3.97
C ALA A 225 -38.52 -2.62 -3.82
N PHE A 226 -38.78 -3.11 -2.61
CA PHE A 226 -38.65 -4.49 -2.21
C PHE A 226 -40.01 -5.04 -1.82
N ALA A 227 -40.34 -6.23 -2.32
CA ALA A 227 -41.58 -6.90 -1.99
C ALA A 227 -41.34 -8.40 -1.75
N CYS A 228 -42.19 -9.04 -0.95
CA CYS A 228 -42.16 -10.48 -0.75
C CYS A 228 -43.53 -11.14 -0.75
N LYS A 229 -43.55 -12.46 -0.92
CA LYS A 229 -44.74 -13.30 -0.78
C LYS A 229 -44.35 -14.65 -0.18
N HIS A 230 -45.04 -15.05 0.88
CA HIS A 230 -44.89 -16.39 1.44
C HIS A 230 -45.69 -17.38 0.59
N ILE A 231 -45.03 -18.46 0.14
CA ILE A 231 -45.61 -19.43 -0.79
C ILE A 231 -45.95 -20.71 -0.03
N HIS A 232 -47.25 -21.05 -0.03
CA HIS A 232 -47.78 -22.29 0.52
C HIS A 232 -48.15 -23.33 -0.56
N SER A 233 -48.35 -22.91 -1.81
CA SER A 233 -48.74 -23.73 -2.97
C SER A 233 -47.60 -23.88 -4.00
N PRO A 234 -47.63 -24.89 -4.90
CA PRO A 234 -46.57 -25.11 -5.89
C PRO A 234 -46.52 -24.07 -7.03
N ASP A 235 -47.64 -23.40 -7.33
CA ASP A 235 -47.71 -22.39 -8.41
C ASP A 235 -47.25 -21.01 -7.91
N VAL A 236 -46.21 -20.48 -8.55
CA VAL A 236 -45.57 -19.21 -8.18
C VAL A 236 -46.03 -18.11 -9.13
N GLU A 237 -47.06 -17.38 -8.71
CA GLU A 237 -47.49 -16.15 -9.38
C GLU A 237 -46.80 -14.93 -8.78
N GLU A 238 -46.33 -14.01 -9.63
CA GLU A 238 -45.65 -12.76 -9.24
C GLU A 238 -46.62 -11.60 -8.89
N ASN A 239 -47.90 -11.91 -8.65
CA ASN A 239 -48.93 -10.96 -8.23
C ASN A 239 -49.29 -11.16 -6.74
N ASP A 240 -49.99 -10.19 -6.14
CA ASP A 240 -50.40 -10.20 -4.74
C ASP A 240 -49.24 -10.24 -3.74
N LEU A 241 -48.24 -9.41 -4.00
CA LEU A 241 -47.05 -9.28 -3.17
C LEU A 241 -47.30 -8.34 -1.97
N ILE A 242 -46.47 -8.47 -0.94
CA ILE A 242 -46.41 -7.59 0.22
C ILE A 242 -45.23 -6.62 0.03
N VAL A 243 -45.47 -5.31 0.03
CA VAL A 243 -44.40 -4.30 0.03
C VAL A 243 -43.65 -4.38 1.36
N ILE A 244 -42.32 -4.54 1.28
CA ILE A 244 -41.42 -4.52 2.43
C ILE A 244 -40.97 -3.10 2.72
N ALA A 245 -40.29 -2.48 1.75
CA ALA A 245 -39.71 -1.15 1.89
C ALA A 245 -39.47 -0.50 0.52
N MET A 246 -39.40 0.83 0.51
CA MET A 246 -38.95 1.62 -0.64
C MET A 246 -37.70 2.41 -0.26
N VAL A 247 -36.69 2.37 -1.12
CA VAL A 247 -35.38 2.97 -0.87
C VAL A 247 -35.08 3.99 -1.95
N GLY A 248 -34.71 5.20 -1.52
CA GLY A 248 -34.23 6.28 -2.37
C GLY A 248 -32.70 6.30 -2.35
N LEU A 249 -32.10 5.95 -3.48
CA LEU A 249 -30.66 6.01 -3.67
C LEU A 249 -30.24 7.39 -4.17
N LYS A 250 -29.38 8.06 -3.40
CA LYS A 250 -28.71 9.29 -3.82
C LYS A 250 -27.42 8.93 -4.52
N LYS A 251 -27.29 9.38 -5.77
CA LYS A 251 -26.00 9.40 -6.44
C LYS A 251 -25.17 10.52 -5.82
N ASN A 252 -24.18 10.16 -5.02
CA ASN A 252 -23.34 11.16 -4.36
C ASN A 252 -22.27 11.64 -5.34
N ALA A 253 -22.45 12.86 -5.83
CA ALA A 253 -21.39 13.59 -6.51
C ALA A 253 -20.13 13.58 -5.62
N CYS A 254 -18.97 13.32 -6.25
CA CYS A 254 -17.64 13.25 -5.65
C CYS A 254 -17.50 14.12 -4.38
N CYS A 255 -17.53 13.49 -3.20
CA CYS A 255 -17.58 14.22 -1.93
C CYS A 255 -16.25 14.95 -1.65
N ALA A 256 -16.26 15.95 -0.75
CA ALA A 256 -15.06 16.75 -0.44
C ALA A 256 -13.85 15.89 -0.05
N LYS A 257 -14.06 14.88 0.81
CA LYS A 257 -13.04 13.91 1.24
C LYS A 257 -12.45 13.10 0.06
N MET A 258 -13.30 12.73 -0.90
CA MET A 258 -12.84 12.03 -2.11
C MET A 258 -11.95 12.96 -2.94
N LYS A 259 -12.37 14.21 -3.17
CA LYS A 259 -11.57 15.20 -3.90
C LYS A 259 -10.21 15.46 -3.24
N GLU A 260 -10.18 15.59 -1.92
CA GLU A 260 -8.91 15.72 -1.16
C GLU A 260 -8.00 14.50 -1.36
N THR A 261 -8.56 13.30 -1.32
CA THR A 261 -7.79 12.06 -1.54
C THR A 261 -7.26 11.97 -2.96
N LEU A 262 -8.07 12.29 -3.97
CA LEU A 262 -7.67 12.33 -5.38
C LEU A 262 -6.57 13.38 -5.60
N LYS A 263 -6.70 14.54 -4.98
CA LYS A 263 -5.68 15.59 -5.01
C LYS A 263 -4.38 15.12 -4.36
N ALA A 264 -4.42 14.42 -3.23
CA ALA A 264 -3.22 13.86 -2.60
C ALA A 264 -2.51 12.83 -3.50
N PHE A 265 -3.25 12.07 -4.31
CA PHE A 265 -2.65 11.21 -5.34
C PHE A 265 -2.02 12.02 -6.48
N GLN A 266 -2.69 13.07 -6.96
CA GLN A 266 -2.16 13.97 -8.00
C GLN A 266 -0.90 14.71 -7.53
N ASP A 267 -0.88 15.21 -6.29
CA ASP A 267 0.28 15.86 -5.64
C ASP A 267 1.46 14.88 -5.50
N ALA A 268 1.19 13.58 -5.45
CA ALA A 268 2.18 12.50 -5.47
C ALA A 268 2.57 12.04 -6.89
N GLU A 269 2.22 12.84 -7.92
CA GLU A 269 2.37 12.62 -9.36
C GLU A 269 1.71 11.34 -9.89
N VAL A 270 0.58 10.94 -9.30
CA VAL A 270 -0.21 9.80 -9.77
C VAL A 270 -1.34 10.29 -10.68
N LYS A 271 -1.36 9.80 -11.92
CA LYS A 271 -2.43 10.08 -12.88
C LYS A 271 -3.63 9.19 -12.59
N ILE A 272 -4.79 9.82 -12.42
CA ILE A 272 -6.05 9.12 -12.19
C ILE A 272 -6.79 9.04 -13.52
N ARG A 273 -7.11 7.82 -13.97
CA ARG A 273 -7.80 7.57 -15.23
C ARG A 273 -9.14 6.90 -14.98
N LEU A 274 -10.19 7.44 -15.58
CA LEU A 274 -11.56 6.94 -15.50
C LEU A 274 -11.90 6.20 -16.80
N VAL A 275 -11.98 4.88 -16.72
CA VAL A 275 -12.22 4.02 -17.88
C VAL A 275 -13.41 3.12 -17.57
N SER A 276 -14.49 3.22 -18.34
CA SER A 276 -15.69 2.42 -18.10
C SER A 276 -16.51 2.15 -19.36
N GLU A 277 -17.51 1.29 -19.22
CA GLU A 277 -18.52 0.94 -20.23
C GLU A 277 -19.53 2.08 -20.42
N ASP A 278 -19.67 2.96 -19.43
CA ASP A 278 -20.62 4.07 -19.44
C ASP A 278 -20.32 5.12 -20.52
N GLY A 279 -21.35 5.93 -20.82
CA GLY A 279 -21.29 7.00 -21.81
C GLY A 279 -20.19 8.03 -21.50
N VAL A 280 -19.47 8.44 -22.54
CA VAL A 280 -18.36 9.41 -22.43
C VAL A 280 -18.80 10.74 -21.79
N SER A 281 -20.01 11.23 -22.10
CA SER A 281 -20.52 12.48 -21.53
C SER A 281 -20.66 12.39 -20.01
N GLU A 282 -21.21 11.29 -19.49
CA GLU A 282 -21.39 11.08 -18.06
C GLU A 282 -20.03 10.94 -17.35
N LEU A 283 -19.10 10.16 -17.92
CA LEU A 283 -17.77 10.02 -17.35
C LEU A 283 -16.99 11.35 -17.36
N LYS A 284 -17.17 12.17 -18.39
CA LYS A 284 -16.56 13.50 -18.47
C LYS A 284 -17.08 14.42 -17.37
N GLU A 285 -18.39 14.42 -17.10
CA GLU A 285 -18.98 15.20 -16.02
C GLU A 285 -18.44 14.77 -14.65
N ILE A 286 -18.35 13.46 -14.39
CA ILE A 286 -17.76 12.92 -13.16
C ILE A 286 -16.29 13.32 -13.04
N ALA A 287 -15.54 13.23 -14.15
CA ALA A 287 -14.12 13.55 -14.17
C ALA A 287 -13.85 15.03 -13.85
N ILE A 288 -14.70 15.94 -14.36
CA ILE A 288 -14.65 17.37 -14.05
C ILE A 288 -15.06 17.61 -12.59
N ALA A 289 -16.14 16.99 -12.12
CA ALA A 289 -16.62 17.14 -10.76
C ALA A 289 -15.59 16.69 -9.71
N CYS A 290 -14.84 15.62 -10.00
CA CYS A 290 -13.75 15.10 -9.18
C CYS A 290 -12.39 15.79 -9.41
N GLN A 291 -12.29 16.75 -10.35
CA GLN A 291 -11.04 17.44 -10.69
C GLN A 291 -9.90 16.50 -11.16
N ILE A 292 -10.25 15.37 -11.79
CA ILE A 292 -9.27 14.40 -12.31
C ILE A 292 -8.82 14.72 -13.74
N LEU A 293 -9.61 15.48 -14.50
CA LEU A 293 -9.31 15.85 -15.88
C LEU A 293 -8.52 17.17 -15.93
N PRO A 294 -7.22 17.16 -16.27
CA PRO A 294 -6.43 18.38 -16.42
C PRO A 294 -6.72 19.09 -17.76
N GLU A 295 -6.32 20.35 -17.86
CA GLU A 295 -6.34 21.09 -19.13
C GLU A 295 -5.47 20.37 -20.18
N GLY A 296 -6.07 19.99 -21.31
CA GLY A 296 -5.41 19.19 -22.35
C GLY A 296 -5.47 17.67 -22.18
N GLY A 297 -6.14 17.16 -21.12
CA GLY A 297 -6.47 15.74 -20.99
C GLY A 297 -7.45 15.29 -22.06
N LEU A 298 -7.19 14.13 -22.68
CA LEU A 298 -8.04 13.54 -23.71
C LEU A 298 -9.19 12.75 -23.08
N VAL A 299 -10.39 12.98 -23.64
CA VAL A 299 -11.63 12.26 -23.37
C VAL A 299 -12.05 11.62 -24.69
N ILE A 300 -12.14 10.28 -24.74
CA ILE A 300 -12.37 9.55 -26.00
C ILE A 300 -13.33 8.37 -25.81
N GLU A 301 -13.82 7.82 -26.93
CA GLU A 301 -14.49 6.53 -26.94
C GLU A 301 -13.50 5.38 -27.09
N GLY A 302 -13.86 4.19 -26.58
CA GLY A 302 -13.06 2.97 -26.77
C GLY A 302 -12.84 2.65 -28.25
N LYS A 303 -13.87 2.84 -29.08
CA LYS A 303 -13.80 2.65 -30.52
C LYS A 303 -12.76 3.56 -31.19
N ASP A 304 -12.70 4.84 -30.81
CA ASP A 304 -11.73 5.79 -31.38
C ASP A 304 -10.28 5.34 -31.09
N PHE A 305 -10.04 4.86 -29.86
CA PHE A 305 -8.72 4.34 -29.49
C PHE A 305 -8.35 3.09 -30.29
N ARG A 306 -9.32 2.21 -30.52
CA ARG A 306 -9.16 1.02 -31.35
C ARG A 306 -8.89 1.37 -32.81
N GLU A 307 -9.37 2.49 -33.33
CA GLU A 307 -9.13 2.89 -34.72
C GLU A 307 -7.81 3.64 -34.92
N TYR A 308 -7.19 4.16 -33.86
CA TYR A 308 -5.87 4.81 -33.95
C TYR A 308 -4.79 3.86 -34.48
N ARG A 309 -3.85 4.41 -35.25
CA ARG A 309 -2.62 3.71 -35.65
C ARG A 309 -1.75 3.45 -34.43
N GLU A 310 -0.92 2.41 -34.48
CA GLU A 310 -0.06 2.01 -33.35
C GLU A 310 0.81 3.17 -32.82
N GLN A 311 1.40 3.97 -33.71
CA GLN A 311 2.18 5.14 -33.33
C GLN A 311 1.32 6.19 -32.59
N ASP A 312 0.14 6.50 -33.12
CA ASP A 312 -0.79 7.45 -32.51
C ASP A 312 -1.32 6.94 -31.16
N ARG A 313 -1.57 5.63 -31.03
CA ARG A 313 -1.94 5.01 -29.76
C ARG A 313 -0.83 5.17 -28.74
N MET A 314 0.41 4.91 -29.13
CA MET A 314 1.55 5.09 -28.24
C MET A 314 1.64 6.55 -27.78
N ASP A 315 1.59 7.51 -28.69
CA ASP A 315 1.74 8.93 -28.37
C ASP A 315 0.58 9.49 -27.53
N LYS A 316 -0.66 9.08 -27.81
CA LYS A 316 -1.86 9.57 -27.13
C LYS A 316 -2.21 8.81 -25.84
N ALA A 317 -1.76 7.57 -25.65
CA ALA A 317 -2.11 6.75 -24.48
C ALA A 317 -1.94 7.50 -23.15
N ASP A 318 -0.81 8.20 -22.98
CA ASP A 318 -0.49 8.88 -21.73
C ASP A 318 -1.33 10.15 -21.48
N LYS A 319 -1.94 10.69 -22.55
CA LYS A 319 -2.82 11.87 -22.51
C LYS A 319 -4.28 11.52 -22.26
N ILE A 320 -4.68 10.25 -22.37
CA ILE A 320 -6.05 9.80 -22.13
C ILE A 320 -6.31 9.75 -20.63
N TYR A 321 -7.32 10.51 -20.18
CA TYR A 321 -7.79 10.53 -18.78
C TYR A 321 -9.17 9.90 -18.64
N VAL A 322 -10.02 10.02 -19.66
CA VAL A 322 -11.36 9.46 -19.67
C VAL A 322 -11.56 8.64 -20.94
N MET A 323 -12.02 7.40 -20.77
CA MET A 323 -12.45 6.55 -21.88
C MET A 323 -13.80 5.93 -21.54
N GLY A 324 -14.83 6.30 -22.28
CA GLY A 324 -16.19 5.75 -22.16
C GLY A 324 -16.57 4.88 -23.35
N ASN A 325 -17.75 4.26 -23.27
CA ASN A 325 -18.24 3.31 -24.29
C ASN A 325 -17.17 2.27 -24.66
N SER A 326 -16.41 1.78 -23.67
CA SER A 326 -15.24 0.94 -23.90
C SER A 326 -15.56 -0.54 -23.71
N ASP A 327 -15.22 -1.36 -24.70
CA ASP A 327 -15.27 -2.83 -24.54
C ASP A 327 -14.11 -3.30 -23.65
N PRO A 328 -14.21 -4.48 -23.01
CA PRO A 328 -13.11 -5.05 -22.22
C PRO A 328 -11.78 -5.13 -22.99
N SER A 329 -11.81 -5.39 -24.30
CA SER A 329 -10.64 -5.41 -25.17
C SER A 329 -9.98 -4.04 -25.32
N ASP A 330 -10.75 -2.95 -25.35
CA ASP A 330 -10.20 -1.58 -25.47
C ASP A 330 -9.48 -1.17 -24.18
N ARG A 331 -10.03 -1.56 -23.03
CA ARG A 331 -9.41 -1.29 -21.73
C ARG A 331 -8.09 -2.03 -21.59
N LEU A 332 -8.06 -3.32 -21.92
CA LEU A 332 -6.83 -4.10 -21.91
C LEU A 332 -5.78 -3.52 -22.87
N LEU A 333 -6.21 -3.09 -24.07
CA LEU A 333 -5.32 -2.46 -25.04
C LEU A 333 -4.68 -1.20 -24.45
N LEU A 334 -5.48 -0.26 -23.92
CA LEU A 334 -4.95 0.97 -23.32
C LEU A 334 -3.98 0.66 -22.17
N MET A 335 -4.28 -0.34 -21.34
CA MET A 335 -3.44 -0.72 -20.20
C MET A 335 -2.07 -1.18 -20.67
N GLN A 336 -2.03 -2.04 -21.69
CA GLN A 336 -0.79 -2.54 -22.27
C GLN A 336 0.06 -1.41 -22.87
N TYR A 337 -0.54 -0.42 -23.52
CA TYR A 337 0.20 0.74 -24.03
C TYR A 337 0.77 1.62 -22.92
N LEU A 338 0.01 1.83 -21.83
CA LEU A 338 0.52 2.57 -20.66
C LEU A 338 1.72 1.85 -20.02
N LYS A 339 1.63 0.53 -19.84
CA LYS A 339 2.71 -0.31 -19.32
C LYS A 339 3.93 -0.29 -20.24
N LYS A 340 3.74 -0.39 -21.57
CA LYS A 340 4.82 -0.26 -22.57
C LYS A 340 5.54 1.09 -22.51
N LYS A 341 4.84 2.17 -22.13
CA LYS A 341 5.44 3.50 -21.88
C LYS A 341 6.18 3.60 -20.53
N GLY A 342 6.21 2.54 -19.73
CA GLY A 342 6.87 2.52 -18.42
C GLY A 342 6.02 3.05 -17.27
N ASN A 343 4.71 3.21 -17.45
CA ASN A 343 3.81 3.51 -16.34
C ASN A 343 3.59 2.24 -15.50
N VAL A 344 3.68 2.38 -14.18
CA VAL A 344 3.14 1.40 -13.23
C VAL A 344 1.65 1.67 -13.05
N VAL A 345 0.82 0.73 -13.50
CA VAL A 345 -0.64 0.81 -13.54
C VAL A 345 -1.25 -0.02 -12.42
N VAL A 346 -2.01 0.64 -11.54
CA VAL A 346 -2.85 0.00 -10.53
C VAL A 346 -4.29 0.03 -11.02
N ALA A 347 -4.95 -1.12 -11.09
CA ALA A 347 -6.37 -1.20 -11.46
C ALA A 347 -7.24 -1.44 -10.22
N LEU A 348 -8.27 -0.62 -10.06
CA LEU A 348 -9.27 -0.79 -9.01
C LEU A 348 -10.50 -1.48 -9.58
N GLY A 349 -10.98 -2.49 -8.89
CA GLY A 349 -12.17 -3.24 -9.29
C GLY A 349 -12.90 -3.82 -8.10
N SER A 350 -14.16 -4.17 -8.31
CA SER A 350 -14.97 -4.88 -7.31
C SER A 350 -15.87 -5.93 -7.95
N ARG A 351 -16.07 -5.84 -9.27
CA ARG A 351 -16.98 -6.68 -10.05
C ARG A 351 -16.24 -7.81 -10.74
N THR A 352 -16.97 -8.86 -11.06
CA THR A 352 -16.46 -10.01 -11.82
C THR A 352 -15.96 -9.58 -13.21
N ASN A 353 -16.59 -8.56 -13.82
CA ASN A 353 -16.18 -8.03 -15.11
C ASN A 353 -14.81 -7.30 -15.06
N ASP A 354 -14.36 -6.90 -13.87
CA ASP A 354 -13.08 -6.22 -13.69
C ASP A 354 -11.91 -7.23 -13.60
N THR A 355 -12.18 -8.54 -13.46
CA THR A 355 -11.16 -9.58 -13.29
C THR A 355 -10.04 -9.58 -14.34
N PRO A 356 -10.31 -9.52 -15.66
CA PRO A 356 -9.24 -9.51 -16.67
C PRO A 356 -8.29 -8.31 -16.50
N MET A 357 -8.84 -7.18 -16.09
CA MET A 357 -8.11 -5.94 -15.88
C MET A 357 -7.29 -5.96 -14.60
N LEU A 358 -7.85 -6.50 -13.52
CA LEU A 358 -7.14 -6.70 -12.26
C LEU A 358 -5.90 -7.59 -12.45
N ARG A 359 -6.00 -8.63 -13.29
CA ARG A 359 -4.87 -9.53 -13.60
C ARG A 359 -3.83 -8.94 -14.55
N GLU A 360 -4.24 -8.08 -15.49
CA GLU A 360 -3.31 -7.46 -16.43
C GLU A 360 -2.55 -6.27 -15.82
N ALA A 361 -3.10 -5.61 -14.80
CA ALA A 361 -2.44 -4.49 -14.15
C ALA A 361 -1.11 -4.92 -13.49
N ASP A 362 -0.21 -3.96 -13.24
CA ASP A 362 0.99 -4.25 -12.43
C ASP A 362 0.60 -4.54 -10.97
N LEU A 363 -0.57 -4.06 -10.56
CA LEU A 363 -1.22 -4.36 -9.30
C LEU A 363 -2.74 -4.28 -9.45
N GLY A 364 -3.44 -5.39 -9.26
CA GLY A 364 -4.90 -5.44 -9.15
C GLY A 364 -5.36 -5.22 -7.71
N VAL A 365 -6.29 -4.29 -7.49
CA VAL A 365 -6.84 -4.00 -6.16
C VAL A 365 -8.35 -4.22 -6.13
N ALA A 366 -8.79 -5.13 -5.27
CA ALA A 366 -10.20 -5.30 -4.93
C ALA A 366 -10.63 -4.28 -3.87
N MET A 367 -11.69 -3.52 -4.14
CA MET A 367 -12.19 -2.47 -3.26
C MET A 367 -13.40 -2.96 -2.43
N GLY A 368 -13.21 -3.07 -1.12
CA GLY A 368 -14.21 -3.44 -0.13
C GLY A 368 -14.32 -4.95 0.10
N THR A 369 -14.73 -5.35 1.30
CA THR A 369 -15.06 -6.76 1.60
C THR A 369 -16.27 -7.30 0.82
N TRP A 370 -17.07 -6.40 0.24
CA TRP A 370 -18.20 -6.72 -0.63
C TRP A 370 -17.81 -7.01 -2.08
N SER A 371 -16.52 -6.91 -2.44
CA SER A 371 -16.05 -7.27 -3.78
C SER A 371 -16.41 -8.73 -4.11
N SER A 372 -16.72 -9.00 -5.38
CA SER A 372 -17.01 -10.37 -5.81
C SER A 372 -15.83 -11.31 -5.51
N GLN A 373 -16.13 -12.57 -5.19
CA GLN A 373 -15.10 -13.56 -4.90
C GLN A 373 -14.09 -13.69 -6.04
N MET A 374 -14.56 -13.66 -7.29
CA MET A 374 -13.69 -13.73 -8.47
C MET A 374 -12.79 -12.48 -8.64
N ALA A 375 -13.28 -11.30 -8.26
CA ALA A 375 -12.45 -10.08 -8.25
C ALA A 375 -11.39 -10.13 -7.15
N SER A 376 -11.79 -10.53 -5.94
CA SER A 376 -10.87 -10.69 -4.79
C SER A 376 -9.77 -11.71 -5.08
N GLU A 377 -10.11 -12.90 -5.58
CA GLU A 377 -9.15 -13.95 -5.94
C GLU A 377 -8.25 -13.58 -7.14
N SER A 378 -8.67 -12.61 -7.96
CA SER A 378 -7.89 -12.14 -9.10
C SER A 378 -7.14 -10.83 -8.82
N SER A 379 -7.25 -10.31 -7.60
CA SER A 379 -6.54 -9.12 -7.14
C SER A 379 -5.33 -9.51 -6.30
N ASP A 380 -4.29 -8.68 -6.34
CA ASP A 380 -3.11 -8.83 -5.50
C ASP A 380 -3.32 -8.25 -4.09
N LEU A 381 -4.31 -7.36 -3.96
CA LEU A 381 -4.60 -6.62 -2.74
C LEU A 381 -6.10 -6.37 -2.58
N VAL A 382 -6.64 -6.62 -1.39
CA VAL A 382 -8.01 -6.28 -1.02
C VAL A 382 -7.99 -5.16 0.00
N VAL A 383 -8.62 -4.01 -0.30
CA VAL A 383 -8.79 -2.90 0.63
C VAL A 383 -10.13 -3.08 1.35
N PHE A 384 -10.12 -3.34 2.65
CA PHE A 384 -11.31 -3.82 3.37
C PHE A 384 -12.45 -2.80 3.43
N ASP A 385 -12.11 -1.52 3.59
CA ASP A 385 -13.09 -0.43 3.72
C ASP A 385 -13.55 0.15 2.37
N GLY A 386 -12.97 -0.31 1.24
CA GLY A 386 -13.25 0.22 -0.10
C GLY A 386 -12.90 1.70 -0.27
N SER A 387 -12.03 2.28 0.57
CA SER A 387 -11.68 3.69 0.54
C SER A 387 -10.36 3.95 -0.19
N LEU A 388 -10.35 4.96 -1.08
CA LEU A 388 -9.11 5.46 -1.70
C LEU A 388 -8.14 6.02 -0.65
N SER A 389 -8.62 6.49 0.51
CA SER A 389 -7.75 7.00 1.58
C SER A 389 -6.92 5.87 2.19
N SER A 390 -7.48 4.67 2.32
CA SER A 390 -6.74 3.47 2.76
C SER A 390 -5.71 3.05 1.73
N LEU A 391 -6.02 3.18 0.44
CA LEU A 391 -5.06 2.95 -0.63
C LEU A 391 -3.88 3.93 -0.61
N LEU A 392 -4.10 5.20 -0.21
CA LEU A 392 -3.02 6.18 -0.03
C LEU A 392 -2.07 5.76 1.10
N ILE A 393 -2.59 5.16 2.18
CA ILE A 393 -1.79 4.60 3.27
C ILE A 393 -0.95 3.43 2.77
N VAL A 394 -1.50 2.55 1.92
CA VAL A 394 -0.75 1.46 1.29
C VAL A 394 0.39 2.01 0.43
N LYS A 395 0.15 3.04 -0.38
CA LYS A 395 1.20 3.72 -1.17
C LYS A 395 2.30 4.29 -0.27
N SER A 396 1.93 4.91 0.84
CA SER A 396 2.87 5.43 1.83
C SER A 396 3.73 4.35 2.47
N CYS A 397 3.11 3.23 2.83
CA CYS A 397 3.82 2.04 3.28
C CYS A 397 4.79 1.52 2.22
N GLY A 398 4.36 1.39 0.96
CA GLY A 398 5.18 0.97 -0.17
C GLY A 398 6.44 1.80 -0.40
N ARG A 399 6.29 3.13 -0.45
CA ARG A 399 7.43 4.05 -0.59
C ARG A 399 8.37 3.96 0.62
N CYS A 400 7.82 3.85 1.82
CA CYS A 400 8.62 3.68 3.03
C CYS A 400 9.43 2.39 2.99
N THR A 401 8.79 1.27 2.65
CA THR A 401 9.41 -0.05 2.52
C THR A 401 10.57 -0.02 1.53
N TYR A 402 10.37 0.52 0.32
CA TYR A 402 11.43 0.62 -0.69
C TYR A 402 12.64 1.42 -0.15
N HIS A 403 12.37 2.58 0.46
CA HIS A 403 13.43 3.42 1.00
C HIS A 403 14.16 2.76 2.17
N ASN A 404 13.45 2.06 3.05
CA ASN A 404 14.05 1.34 4.17
C ASN A 404 14.92 0.16 3.71
N ILE A 405 14.52 -0.54 2.63
CA ILE A 405 15.37 -1.57 1.98
C ILE A 405 16.67 -0.93 1.49
N GLN A 406 16.61 0.24 0.85
CA GLN A 406 17.82 0.95 0.39
C GLN A 406 18.76 1.30 1.55
N LYS A 407 18.25 1.79 2.69
CA LYS A 407 19.06 2.09 3.88
C LYS A 407 19.75 0.85 4.42
N TYR A 408 19.04 -0.27 4.50
CA TYR A 408 19.60 -1.54 4.95
C TYR A 408 20.68 -2.06 4.00
N ILE A 409 20.43 -2.03 2.69
CA ILE A 409 21.43 -2.43 1.68
C ILE A 409 22.68 -1.55 1.76
N GLN A 410 22.54 -0.23 1.99
CA GLN A 410 23.69 0.66 2.17
C GLN A 410 24.54 0.23 3.36
N LEU A 411 23.93 -0.01 4.52
CA LEU A 411 24.62 -0.47 5.73
C LEU A 411 25.39 -1.77 5.46
N GLU A 412 24.69 -2.76 4.91
CA GLU A 412 25.23 -4.11 4.72
C GLU A 412 26.37 -4.15 3.68
N LEU A 413 26.25 -3.40 2.59
CA LEU A 413 27.31 -3.30 1.58
C LEU A 413 28.56 -2.61 2.14
N VAL A 414 28.42 -1.57 2.96
CA VAL A 414 29.59 -0.93 3.60
C VAL A 414 30.28 -1.91 4.54
N THR A 415 29.54 -2.60 5.39
CA THR A 415 30.11 -3.59 6.33
C THR A 415 30.89 -4.67 5.59
N ASN A 416 30.28 -5.27 4.56
CA ASN A 416 30.90 -6.35 3.80
C ASN A 416 32.11 -5.88 2.99
N ILE A 417 31.99 -4.78 2.24
CA ILE A 417 33.10 -4.25 1.43
C ILE A 417 34.27 -3.82 2.33
N ALA A 418 34.01 -3.05 3.39
CA ALA A 418 35.07 -2.59 4.29
C ALA A 418 35.71 -3.75 5.04
N GLY A 419 34.91 -4.66 5.60
CA GLY A 419 35.40 -5.82 6.34
C GLY A 419 36.29 -6.73 5.50
N THR A 420 35.87 -7.05 4.27
CA THR A 420 36.67 -7.83 3.33
C THR A 420 37.95 -7.10 2.94
N LEU A 421 37.90 -5.81 2.60
CA LEU A 421 39.09 -5.04 2.24
C LEU A 421 40.11 -4.96 3.38
N ILE A 422 39.67 -4.69 4.61
CA ILE A 422 40.53 -4.64 5.79
C ILE A 422 41.20 -6.00 6.01
N ALA A 423 40.42 -7.08 6.00
CA ALA A 423 40.96 -8.43 6.17
C ALA A 423 41.95 -8.77 5.05
N SER A 424 41.61 -8.57 3.78
CA SER A 424 42.50 -8.87 2.65
C SER A 424 43.82 -8.08 2.70
N ILE A 425 43.76 -6.76 2.90
CA ILE A 425 44.98 -5.92 2.91
C ILE A 425 45.88 -6.29 4.09
N THR A 426 45.30 -6.55 5.27
CA THR A 426 46.07 -6.93 6.46
C THR A 426 46.69 -8.32 6.32
N THR A 427 45.96 -9.30 5.77
CA THR A 427 46.49 -10.64 5.48
C THR A 427 47.63 -10.60 4.46
N MET A 428 47.47 -9.85 3.37
CA MET A 428 48.48 -9.73 2.32
C MET A 428 49.77 -9.09 2.82
N SER A 429 49.66 -8.11 3.72
CA SER A 429 50.80 -7.29 4.12
C SER A 429 51.48 -7.79 5.40
N LEU A 430 50.71 -8.19 6.42
CA LEU A 430 51.23 -8.65 7.71
C LEU A 430 51.37 -10.18 7.79
N GLY A 431 50.80 -10.92 6.81
CA GLY A 431 50.79 -12.39 6.83
C GLY A 431 49.93 -12.99 7.95
N SER A 432 49.14 -12.18 8.64
CA SER A 432 48.18 -12.60 9.66
C SER A 432 46.93 -11.74 9.58
N ASN A 433 45.76 -12.36 9.72
CA ASN A 433 44.48 -11.65 9.60
C ASN A 433 44.31 -10.72 10.82
N SER A 434 43.98 -9.46 10.56
CA SER A 434 43.63 -8.49 11.61
C SER A 434 42.20 -8.67 12.13
N ILE A 435 41.30 -9.12 11.26
CA ILE A 435 39.93 -9.50 11.60
C ILE A 435 39.80 -10.99 11.23
N THR A 436 39.45 -11.83 12.21
CA THR A 436 39.26 -13.26 11.98
C THR A 436 37.93 -13.52 11.26
N GLY A 437 37.78 -14.69 10.63
CA GLY A 437 36.51 -15.07 9.99
C GLY A 437 35.34 -15.08 10.96
N ILE A 438 35.57 -15.52 12.21
CA ILE A 438 34.55 -15.52 13.28
C ILE A 438 34.16 -14.08 13.68
N GLN A 439 35.14 -13.18 13.80
CA GLN A 439 34.91 -11.76 14.10
C GLN A 439 34.11 -11.07 12.98
N LEU A 440 34.45 -11.32 11.71
CA LEU A 440 33.70 -10.76 10.58
C LEU A 440 32.28 -11.33 10.51
N PHE A 441 32.12 -12.64 10.75
CA PHE A 441 30.81 -13.27 10.88
C PHE A 441 29.98 -12.63 12.00
N TRP A 442 30.58 -12.38 13.17
CA TRP A 442 29.91 -11.70 14.28
C TRP A 442 29.46 -10.28 13.91
N ALA A 443 30.33 -9.50 13.27
CA ALA A 443 29.98 -8.15 12.83
C ALA A 443 28.81 -8.17 11.84
N ASN A 444 28.84 -9.08 10.87
CA ASN A 444 27.76 -9.25 9.89
C ASN A 444 26.45 -9.72 10.55
N LEU A 445 26.53 -10.63 11.53
CA LEU A 445 25.38 -11.08 12.30
C LEU A 445 24.73 -9.90 13.05
N LEU A 446 25.55 -9.04 13.65
CA LEU A 446 25.10 -7.87 14.41
C LEU A 446 24.42 -6.84 13.51
N THR A 447 25.01 -6.54 12.34
CA THR A 447 24.40 -5.61 11.38
C THR A 447 23.15 -6.19 10.75
N THR A 448 23.15 -7.47 10.39
CA THR A 448 22.01 -8.12 9.74
C THR A 448 20.85 -8.37 10.70
N LEU A 449 21.07 -8.94 11.89
CA LEU A 449 19.97 -9.33 12.79
C LEU A 449 19.49 -8.24 13.72
N VAL A 450 20.30 -7.22 14.00
CA VAL A 450 19.93 -6.15 14.94
C VAL A 450 19.79 -4.80 14.24
N ALA A 451 20.84 -4.33 13.55
CA ALA A 451 20.80 -3.02 12.89
C ALA A 451 19.85 -2.99 11.68
N GLY A 452 19.76 -4.09 10.92
CA GLY A 452 18.92 -4.24 9.75
C GLY A 452 17.43 -4.04 10.07
N PRO A 453 16.82 -4.85 10.96
CA PRO A 453 15.43 -4.66 11.39
C PRO A 453 15.15 -3.25 11.90
N ALA A 454 16.08 -2.64 12.64
CA ALA A 454 15.92 -1.28 13.17
C ALA A 454 15.78 -0.21 12.07
N LEU A 455 16.48 -0.39 10.93
CA LEU A 455 16.34 0.46 9.75
C LEU A 455 15.12 0.08 8.90
N LEU A 456 14.80 -1.22 8.81
CA LEU A 456 13.68 -1.74 8.01
C LEU A 456 12.32 -1.35 8.60
N MET A 457 12.20 -1.31 9.93
CA MET A 457 10.98 -1.01 10.67
C MET A 457 10.74 0.50 10.91
N GLU A 458 11.49 1.40 10.25
CA GLU A 458 11.20 2.83 10.36
C GLU A 458 9.80 3.17 9.81
N PRO A 459 9.00 3.97 10.54
CA PRO A 459 7.64 4.31 10.12
C PRO A 459 7.62 5.26 8.91
N PRO A 460 6.51 5.27 8.13
CA PRO A 460 6.35 6.17 6.99
C PRO A 460 6.47 7.64 7.37
N LYS A 461 7.20 8.42 6.57
CA LYS A 461 7.33 9.88 6.71
C LYS A 461 6.44 10.58 5.69
N THR A 462 5.71 11.62 6.10
CA THR A 462 4.80 12.39 5.22
C THR A 462 5.53 13.00 4.01
N GLU A 463 6.79 13.40 4.19
CA GLU A 463 7.65 13.93 3.13
C GLU A 463 7.86 12.96 1.95
N LEU A 464 7.69 11.64 2.17
CA LEU A 464 7.81 10.65 1.10
C LEU A 464 6.66 10.72 0.10
N MET A 465 5.53 11.33 0.46
CA MET A 465 4.39 11.51 -0.46
C MET A 465 4.65 12.61 -1.49
N GLN A 466 5.43 13.64 -1.11
CA GLN A 466 5.79 14.77 -1.98
C GLN A 466 6.93 14.45 -2.96
N LYS A 467 7.56 13.28 -2.85
CA LYS A 467 8.56 12.84 -3.82
C LYS A 467 7.89 12.23 -5.05
N ALA A 468 8.54 12.41 -6.20
CA ALA A 468 8.18 11.73 -7.44
C ALA A 468 8.09 10.20 -7.25
N PRO A 469 7.19 9.49 -7.97
CA PRO A 469 7.12 8.05 -7.99
C PRO A 469 8.46 7.39 -8.35
N ILE A 470 8.75 6.27 -7.70
CA ILE A 470 9.92 5.46 -7.99
C ILE A 470 9.70 4.82 -9.36
N ARG A 471 10.62 5.06 -10.30
CA ARG A 471 10.54 4.45 -11.63
C ARG A 471 11.01 2.99 -11.56
N PRO A 472 10.30 2.02 -12.16
CA PRO A 472 10.75 0.62 -12.18
C PRO A 472 12.13 0.41 -12.81
N THR A 473 12.54 1.32 -13.69
CA THR A 473 13.83 1.27 -14.39
C THR A 473 14.98 1.86 -13.57
N GLU A 474 14.71 2.50 -12.43
CA GLU A 474 15.76 3.03 -11.57
C GLU A 474 16.46 1.90 -10.80
N PRO A 475 17.80 1.89 -10.77
CA PRO A 475 18.54 0.86 -10.03
C PRO A 475 18.27 0.99 -8.53
N LEU A 476 18.08 -0.15 -7.86
CA LEU A 476 17.85 -0.20 -6.40
C LEU A 476 18.96 0.52 -5.62
N ILE A 477 20.21 0.41 -6.06
CA ILE A 477 21.35 1.16 -5.53
C ILE A 477 21.48 2.46 -6.32
N SER A 478 21.01 3.55 -5.73
CA SER A 478 21.07 4.89 -6.34
C SER A 478 22.50 5.45 -6.38
N LYS A 479 22.75 6.43 -7.26
CA LYS A 479 24.07 7.12 -7.33
C LYS A 479 24.50 7.73 -5.98
N PRO A 480 23.61 8.40 -5.20
CA PRO A 480 23.94 8.85 -3.86
C PRO A 480 24.32 7.73 -2.89
N MET A 481 23.68 6.55 -2.99
CA MET A 481 24.05 5.39 -2.18
C MET A 481 25.46 4.91 -2.52
N TRP A 482 25.80 4.76 -3.80
CA TRP A 482 27.15 4.38 -4.24
C TRP A 482 28.23 5.31 -3.70
N ARG A 483 27.99 6.63 -3.72
CA ARG A 483 28.87 7.62 -3.12
C ARG A 483 29.09 7.33 -1.62
N ASN A 484 28.01 7.15 -0.86
CA ASN A 484 28.10 6.87 0.58
C ASN A 484 28.85 5.56 0.85
N ILE A 485 28.54 4.50 0.09
CA ILE A 485 29.16 3.18 0.23
C ILE A 485 30.66 3.26 0.01
N VAL A 486 31.09 3.84 -1.11
CA VAL A 486 32.51 3.95 -1.47
C VAL A 486 33.28 4.79 -0.46
N ILE A 487 32.74 5.93 -0.05
CA ILE A 487 33.44 6.83 0.88
C ILE A 487 33.58 6.20 2.27
N GLN A 488 32.51 5.59 2.79
CA GLN A 488 32.57 4.91 4.08
C GLN A 488 33.49 3.69 4.05
N ALA A 489 33.44 2.88 2.99
CA ALA A 489 34.32 1.73 2.84
C ALA A 489 35.80 2.15 2.75
N ILE A 490 36.13 3.18 1.97
CA ILE A 490 37.49 3.71 1.87
C ILE A 490 37.94 4.30 3.21
N TYR A 491 37.08 5.07 3.88
CA TYR A 491 37.39 5.63 5.19
C TYR A 491 37.72 4.54 6.21
N GLN A 492 36.80 3.59 6.43
CA GLN A 492 36.97 2.49 7.39
C GLN A 492 38.21 1.65 7.06
N THR A 493 38.41 1.34 5.78
CA THR A 493 39.60 0.60 5.33
C THR A 493 40.87 1.37 5.63
N THR A 494 40.95 2.64 5.23
CA THR A 494 42.16 3.45 5.37
C THR A 494 42.52 3.66 6.83
N ILE A 495 41.57 4.04 7.68
CA ILE A 495 41.83 4.33 9.09
C ILE A 495 42.23 3.07 9.86
N LEU A 496 41.53 1.95 9.65
CA LEU A 496 41.78 0.70 10.39
C LEU A 496 43.02 -0.04 9.90
N VAL A 497 43.31 -0.02 8.60
CA VAL A 497 44.56 -0.55 8.06
C VAL A 497 45.75 0.30 8.52
N THR A 498 45.64 1.64 8.45
CA THR A 498 46.68 2.54 8.96
C THR A 498 46.91 2.33 10.45
N PHE A 499 45.83 2.16 11.22
CA PHE A 499 45.90 1.85 12.65
C PHE A 499 46.61 0.51 12.89
N GLN A 500 46.38 -0.52 12.05
CA GLN A 500 47.10 -1.79 12.18
C GLN A 500 48.61 -1.69 11.91
N PHE A 501 49.03 -0.88 10.93
CA PHE A 501 50.46 -0.72 10.62
C PHE A 501 51.18 0.25 11.55
N LYS A 502 50.58 1.42 11.79
CA LYS A 502 51.18 2.53 12.55
C LYS A 502 50.71 2.60 14.00
N GLY A 503 49.77 1.74 14.40
CA GLY A 503 49.25 1.67 15.77
C GLY A 503 50.35 1.41 16.79
N ARG A 504 51.47 0.78 16.42
CA ARG A 504 52.62 0.65 17.32
C ARG A 504 53.23 2.00 17.74
N ALA A 505 53.29 2.97 16.84
CA ALA A 505 53.78 4.32 17.15
C ALA A 505 52.72 5.16 17.87
N LEU A 506 51.44 4.95 17.54
CA LEU A 506 50.31 5.69 18.11
C LEU A 506 49.94 5.21 19.53
N LEU A 507 50.04 3.90 19.78
CA LEU A 507 49.90 3.24 21.09
C LEU A 507 51.23 3.18 21.85
N GLY A 508 52.33 3.71 21.31
CA GLY A 508 53.63 3.76 22.00
C GLY A 508 53.60 4.55 23.32
N PHE A 509 52.57 5.39 23.52
CA PHE A 509 52.27 6.02 24.80
C PHE A 509 51.73 5.04 25.87
N ILE A 510 51.29 3.85 25.48
CA ILE A 510 50.69 2.83 26.36
C ILE A 510 51.63 1.61 26.32
N ASN A 511 52.52 1.54 27.30
CA ASN A 511 53.63 0.57 27.41
C ASN A 511 53.11 -0.88 27.54
N ILE A 512 52.94 -1.64 26.44
CA ILE A 512 52.28 -2.97 26.46
C ILE A 512 53.16 -4.08 25.86
N ASN A 513 53.52 -5.08 26.69
CA ASN A 513 54.27 -6.28 26.30
C ASN A 513 53.57 -7.22 25.29
N LYS A 514 52.28 -6.99 24.98
CA LYS A 514 51.45 -7.76 24.02
C LYS A 514 50.83 -6.88 22.92
N GLN A 515 51.61 -5.94 22.38
CA GLN A 515 51.18 -4.91 21.42
C GLN A 515 50.37 -5.44 20.22
N HIS A 516 50.73 -6.63 19.70
CA HIS A 516 50.10 -7.17 18.49
C HIS A 516 48.69 -7.71 18.68
N ALA A 517 48.43 -8.39 19.81
CA ALA A 517 47.11 -8.94 20.11
C ALA A 517 46.11 -7.82 20.43
N VAL A 518 46.55 -6.83 21.23
CA VAL A 518 45.74 -5.64 21.55
C VAL A 518 45.37 -4.84 20.29
N SER A 519 46.29 -4.67 19.33
CA SER A 519 46.00 -3.98 18.06
C SER A 519 44.92 -4.69 17.23
N LYS A 520 44.89 -6.04 17.25
CA LYS A 520 43.84 -6.83 16.60
C LYS A 520 42.49 -6.64 17.27
N SER A 521 42.42 -6.77 18.59
CA SER A 521 41.19 -6.55 19.36
C SER A 521 40.65 -5.11 19.21
N MET A 522 41.52 -4.10 19.24
CA MET A 522 41.13 -2.70 19.01
C MET A 522 40.62 -2.46 17.59
N THR A 523 41.23 -3.08 16.58
CA THR A 523 40.80 -2.92 15.19
C THR A 523 39.43 -3.53 14.95
N PHE A 524 39.22 -4.74 15.46
CA PHE A 524 37.91 -5.39 15.38
C PHE A 524 36.84 -4.58 16.14
N ASN A 525 37.14 -4.14 17.37
CA ASN A 525 36.21 -3.33 18.15
C ASN A 525 35.89 -2.00 17.46
N SER A 526 36.89 -1.32 16.91
CA SER A 526 36.70 -0.10 16.12
C SER A 526 35.87 -0.34 14.86
N PHE A 527 36.06 -1.48 14.19
CA PHE A 527 35.25 -1.88 13.04
C PHE A 527 33.77 -2.03 13.41
N VAL A 528 33.45 -2.74 14.49
CA VAL A 528 32.07 -2.89 14.97
C VAL A 528 31.45 -1.54 15.35
N LEU A 529 32.20 -0.69 16.09
CA LEU A 529 31.73 0.65 16.44
C LEU A 529 31.51 1.53 15.21
N CYS A 530 32.36 1.42 14.18
CA CYS A 530 32.12 2.08 12.89
C CYS A 530 30.78 1.66 12.28
N GLN A 531 30.34 0.41 12.44
CA GLN A 531 29.04 -0.02 11.91
C GLN A 531 27.85 0.62 12.63
N ILE A 532 27.98 0.93 13.92
CA ILE A 532 26.95 1.67 14.67
C ILE A 532 26.80 3.09 14.09
N PHE A 533 27.90 3.80 13.86
CA PHE A 533 27.86 5.12 13.25
C PHE A 533 27.42 5.08 11.79
N ASN A 534 27.79 4.02 11.06
CA ASN A 534 27.34 3.79 9.70
C ASN A 534 25.82 3.48 9.63
N GLN A 535 25.27 2.79 10.64
CA GLN A 535 23.82 2.59 10.80
C GLN A 535 23.11 3.94 10.96
N VAL A 536 23.68 4.86 11.75
CA VAL A 536 23.17 6.24 11.85
C VAL A 536 23.25 6.92 10.49
N ASN A 537 24.42 6.97 9.84
CA ASN A 537 24.61 7.61 8.52
C ASN A 537 23.67 7.08 7.44
N SER A 538 23.41 5.77 7.45
CA SER A 538 22.55 5.10 6.47
C SER A 538 21.06 5.40 6.66
N ARG A 539 20.67 6.01 7.77
CA ARG A 539 19.28 6.41 8.05
C ARG A 539 18.74 7.47 7.08
N GLU A 540 19.62 8.31 6.55
CA GLU A 540 19.29 9.34 5.56
C GLU A 540 20.28 9.28 4.40
N LEU A 541 19.84 8.76 3.25
CA LEU A 541 20.72 8.54 2.09
C LEU A 541 21.26 9.85 1.49
N GLU A 542 20.40 10.86 1.36
CA GLU A 542 20.72 12.12 0.67
C GLU A 542 20.85 13.31 1.62
N LYS A 543 20.11 13.32 2.73
CA LYS A 543 20.04 14.49 3.61
C LYS A 543 21.27 14.59 4.51
N ILE A 544 21.65 15.85 4.75
CA ILE A 544 22.79 16.24 5.61
C ILE A 544 22.46 15.98 7.09
N ASN A 545 21.22 16.26 7.51
CA ASN A 545 20.81 16.13 8.92
C ASN A 545 20.34 14.71 9.26
N VAL A 546 21.29 13.83 9.56
CA VAL A 546 21.04 12.42 9.90
C VAL A 546 20.48 12.24 11.33
N LEU A 547 20.85 13.13 12.25
CA LEU A 547 20.45 13.06 13.66
C LEU A 547 19.01 13.53 13.92
N LYS A 548 18.38 14.21 12.95
CA LYS A 548 17.02 14.74 13.12
C LYS A 548 16.04 13.57 13.30
N GLY A 549 15.26 13.62 14.38
CA GLY A 549 14.20 12.65 14.67
C GLY A 549 14.69 11.25 15.07
N ILE A 550 15.94 11.08 15.51
CA ILE A 550 16.46 9.78 16.00
C ILE A 550 15.65 9.26 17.19
N HIS A 551 15.24 10.16 18.08
CA HIS A 551 14.41 9.87 19.26
C HIS A 551 12.97 9.43 18.92
N ARG A 552 12.50 9.67 17.68
CA ARG A 552 11.12 9.32 17.27
C ARG A 552 10.94 7.82 17.01
N ASN A 553 12.04 7.07 16.80
CA ASN A 553 11.98 5.62 16.61
C ASN A 553 12.64 4.90 17.81
N PRO A 554 11.88 4.43 18.82
CA PRO A 554 12.44 3.77 19.99
C PRO A 554 13.18 2.47 19.63
N TRP A 555 12.73 1.75 18.59
CA TRP A 555 13.39 0.52 18.11
C TRP A 555 14.81 0.78 17.62
N PHE A 556 15.07 1.94 17.01
CA PHE A 556 16.41 2.31 16.57
C PHE A 556 17.35 2.52 17.75
N SER A 557 16.93 3.29 18.75
CA SER A 557 17.72 3.54 19.95
C SER A 557 17.96 2.26 20.75
N LEU A 558 16.93 1.41 20.89
CA LEU A 558 17.05 0.11 21.55
C LEU A 558 18.06 -0.80 20.85
N ALA A 559 18.03 -0.85 19.51
CA ALA A 559 18.99 -1.62 18.72
C ALA A 559 20.43 -1.15 18.95
N VAL A 560 20.70 0.16 18.98
CA VAL A 560 22.05 0.69 19.24
C VAL A 560 22.57 0.29 20.63
N VAL A 561 21.74 0.43 21.66
CA VAL A 561 22.11 0.02 23.03
C VAL A 561 22.35 -1.49 23.10
N PHE A 562 21.49 -2.28 22.45
CA PHE A 562 21.63 -3.73 22.41
C PHE A 562 22.91 -4.17 21.68
N ILE A 563 23.26 -3.51 20.56
CA ILE A 563 24.50 -3.74 19.82
C ILE A 563 25.73 -3.47 20.70
N LEU A 564 25.73 -2.34 21.43
CA LEU A 564 26.82 -2.02 22.35
C LEU A 564 26.96 -3.06 23.47
N GLY A 565 25.84 -3.49 24.07
CA GLY A 565 25.84 -4.51 25.11
C GLY A 565 26.32 -5.88 24.63
N LEU A 566 25.91 -6.30 23.42
CA LEU A 566 26.40 -7.51 22.78
C LEU A 566 27.88 -7.43 22.45
N GLN A 567 28.36 -6.27 22.00
CA GLN A 567 29.78 -6.07 21.67
C GLN A 567 30.67 -6.11 22.93
N VAL A 568 30.22 -5.52 24.04
CA VAL A 568 30.93 -5.62 25.33
C VAL A 568 30.99 -7.07 25.80
N SER A 569 29.86 -7.78 25.73
CA SER A 569 29.79 -9.21 26.09
C SER A 569 30.70 -10.07 25.21
N PHE A 570 30.73 -9.80 23.89
CA PHE A 570 31.57 -10.53 22.95
C PHE A 570 33.05 -10.33 23.26
N ASN A 571 33.50 -9.12 23.57
CA ASN A 571 34.91 -8.88 23.88
C ASN A 571 35.37 -9.62 25.15
N GLU A 572 34.50 -9.77 26.17
CA GLU A 572 34.81 -10.57 27.36
C GLU A 572 34.89 -12.07 27.06
N VAL A 573 34.03 -12.59 26.18
CA VAL A 573 34.00 -14.00 25.79
C VAL A 573 35.11 -14.35 24.79
N ALA A 574 35.41 -13.47 23.84
CA ALA A 574 36.44 -13.64 22.82
C ALA A 574 37.84 -13.74 23.44
N HIS A 575 38.06 -13.09 24.60
CA HIS A 575 39.27 -13.27 25.39
C HIS A 575 39.49 -14.73 25.80
N ILE A 576 38.42 -15.46 26.11
CA ILE A 576 38.46 -16.86 26.53
C ILE A 576 38.55 -17.81 25.33
N LEU A 577 37.79 -17.54 24.26
CA LEU A 577 37.64 -18.46 23.12
C LEU A 577 38.69 -18.29 22.01
N VAL A 578 39.10 -17.05 21.74
CA VAL A 578 39.97 -16.69 20.59
C VAL A 578 41.37 -16.25 21.06
N GLY A 579 41.54 -16.01 22.36
CA GLY A 579 42.77 -15.49 22.94
C GLY A 579 42.99 -14.00 22.65
N ASP A 580 41.90 -13.25 22.41
CA ASP A 580 41.94 -11.78 22.30
C ASP A 580 42.29 -11.15 23.66
N GLU A 581 42.93 -9.97 23.66
CA GLU A 581 43.27 -9.29 24.92
C GLU A 581 42.13 -8.39 25.40
N ARG A 582 41.97 -8.27 26.73
CA ARG A 582 40.97 -7.38 27.32
C ARG A 582 41.29 -5.92 27.00
N LEU A 583 40.26 -5.20 26.56
CA LEU A 583 40.36 -3.78 26.22
C LEU A 583 40.11 -2.90 27.46
N TYR A 584 41.03 -1.98 27.75
CA TYR A 584 40.87 -0.99 28.81
C TYR A 584 39.97 0.17 28.37
N MET A 585 39.40 0.91 29.33
CA MET A 585 38.50 2.05 29.05
C MET A 585 39.11 3.09 28.10
N ALA A 586 40.40 3.39 28.22
CA ALA A 586 41.10 4.31 27.31
C ALA A 586 41.12 3.80 25.86
N GLN A 587 41.27 2.50 25.65
CA GLN A 587 41.27 1.87 24.32
C GLN A 587 39.86 1.88 23.72
N TRP A 588 38.83 1.66 24.54
CA TRP A 588 37.44 1.83 24.13
C TRP A 588 37.13 3.25 23.66
N CYS A 589 37.61 4.27 24.36
CA CYS A 589 37.46 5.67 23.94
C CYS A 589 38.10 5.93 22.56
N VAL A 590 39.29 5.38 22.30
CA VAL A 590 39.93 5.49 20.98
C VAL A 590 39.10 4.80 19.90
N CYS A 591 38.59 3.59 20.17
CA CYS A 591 37.74 2.86 19.22
C CYS A 591 36.44 3.63 18.92
N LEU A 592 35.82 4.21 19.95
CA LEU A 592 34.63 5.04 19.82
C LEU A 592 34.90 6.29 18.98
N LEU A 593 36.05 6.95 19.18
CA LEU A 593 36.44 8.13 18.44
C LEU A 593 36.67 7.82 16.94
N ILE A 594 37.30 6.69 16.62
CA ILE A 594 37.44 6.20 15.24
C ILE A 594 36.06 5.99 14.60
N GLY A 595 35.13 5.38 15.34
CA GLY A 595 33.74 5.25 14.91
C GLY A 595 33.07 6.60 14.69
N ALA A 596 33.19 7.53 15.64
CA ALA A 596 32.53 8.82 15.61
C ALA A 596 32.96 9.70 14.42
N ILE A 597 34.21 9.57 13.95
CA ILE A 597 34.73 10.27 12.77
C ILE A 597 34.03 9.79 11.47
N SER A 598 33.41 8.61 11.43
CA SER A 598 32.60 8.18 10.28
C SER A 598 31.45 9.17 9.97
N TYR A 599 30.88 9.81 11.00
CA TYR A 599 29.79 10.79 10.85
C TYR A 599 30.21 12.07 10.11
N PRO A 600 31.23 12.85 10.55
CA PRO A 600 31.66 14.04 9.83
C PRO A 600 32.21 13.74 8.43
N VAL A 601 32.77 12.55 8.19
CA VAL A 601 33.18 12.11 6.85
C VAL A 601 31.98 11.99 5.90
N ASP A 602 30.88 11.36 6.34
CA ASP A 602 29.63 11.30 5.57
C ASP A 602 29.05 12.69 5.30
N LEU A 603 29.06 13.54 6.33
CA LEU A 603 28.58 14.91 6.26
C LEU A 603 29.35 15.72 5.22
N ALA A 604 30.69 15.64 5.25
CA ALA A 604 31.57 16.32 4.31
C ALA A 604 31.33 15.82 2.87
N ALA A 605 31.19 14.51 2.69
CA ALA A 605 30.89 13.90 1.39
C ALA A 605 29.56 14.40 0.79
N LYS A 606 28.51 14.44 1.62
CA LYS A 606 27.20 14.99 1.22
C LYS A 606 27.27 16.47 0.87
N CYS A 607 28.03 17.26 1.64
CA CYS A 607 28.24 18.69 1.39
C CYS A 607 28.96 18.94 0.06
N VAL A 608 30.09 18.27 -0.17
CA VAL A 608 30.87 18.37 -1.42
C VAL A 608 30.01 17.97 -2.62
N TRP A 609 29.24 16.89 -2.51
CA TRP A 609 28.35 16.46 -3.58
C TRP A 609 27.28 17.50 -3.91
N ASN A 610 26.64 18.10 -2.91
CA ASN A 610 25.63 19.14 -3.12
C ASN A 610 26.25 20.38 -3.79
N LEU A 611 27.48 20.75 -3.42
CA LEU A 611 28.21 21.84 -4.09
C LEU A 611 28.53 21.52 -5.56
N VAL A 612 28.99 20.30 -5.86
CA VAL A 612 29.29 19.86 -7.23
C VAL A 612 28.01 19.78 -8.07
N LYS A 613 26.92 19.22 -7.52
CA LYS A 613 25.61 19.15 -8.17
C LYS A 613 25.08 20.55 -8.51
N ASN A 614 25.16 21.48 -7.56
CA ASN A 614 24.73 22.86 -7.76
C ASN A 614 25.59 23.60 -8.79
N ARG A 615 26.90 23.31 -8.88
CA ARG A 615 27.77 23.88 -9.92
C ARG A 615 27.46 23.31 -11.32
N HIS A 616 27.25 22.02 -11.46
CA HIS A 616 26.95 21.40 -12.75
C HIS A 616 25.57 21.81 -13.29
N PHE A 617 24.54 21.89 -12.44
CA PHE A 617 23.20 22.36 -12.85
C PHE A 617 23.10 23.89 -12.95
N GLY A 618 23.89 24.64 -12.17
CA GLY A 618 23.96 26.10 -12.25
C GLY A 618 24.57 26.63 -13.56
N VAL A 619 25.41 25.83 -14.24
CA VAL A 619 25.96 26.17 -15.56
C VAL A 619 24.95 25.92 -16.68
N HIS A 620 24.04 24.95 -16.54
CA HIS A 620 23.02 24.67 -17.56
C HIS A 620 21.81 25.62 -17.47
N ASN A 621 21.42 26.08 -16.28
CA ASN A 621 20.30 27.01 -16.12
C ASN A 621 20.65 28.48 -16.45
N ARG A 622 21.93 28.88 -16.45
CA ARG A 622 22.32 30.27 -16.80
C ARG A 622 22.08 30.64 -18.27
N SER A 623 21.85 29.68 -19.17
CA SER A 623 21.40 29.99 -20.54
C SER A 623 19.88 30.07 -20.71
N ALA A 624 19.09 29.72 -19.70
CA ALA A 624 17.62 29.65 -19.80
C ALA A 624 16.86 30.55 -18.81
N THR A 625 17.54 31.27 -17.91
CA THR A 625 16.91 32.17 -16.92
C THR A 625 17.42 33.61 -17.07
N MET A 626 17.00 34.27 -18.14
CA MET A 626 17.01 35.73 -18.29
C MET A 626 15.62 36.24 -18.66
N THR A 627 14.55 35.63 -18.12
CA THR A 627 13.20 36.22 -18.09
C THR A 627 12.45 35.66 -16.90
N HIS A 628 11.88 36.55 -16.10
CA HIS A 628 10.99 36.33 -14.94
C HIS A 628 11.64 36.00 -13.59
N SER A 629 12.03 37.08 -12.91
CA SER A 629 12.07 37.18 -11.47
C SER A 629 10.68 37.47 -10.86
N ALA A 630 10.50 36.94 -9.64
CA ALA A 630 9.70 37.46 -8.53
C ALA A 630 8.20 37.10 -8.44
N SER A 631 7.88 36.16 -7.54
CA SER A 631 6.75 36.29 -6.61
C SER A 631 6.96 35.41 -5.36
N LEU A 632 6.67 36.01 -4.20
CA LEU A 632 6.95 35.59 -2.82
C LEU A 632 6.33 34.25 -2.39
N ASP A 633 7.07 33.56 -1.53
CA ASP A 633 6.62 32.46 -0.66
C ASP A 633 5.67 32.96 0.44
N THR A 634 4.49 32.36 0.52
CA THR A 634 3.67 32.33 1.75
C THR A 634 3.45 30.88 2.15
N THR A 635 4.09 30.49 3.25
CA THR A 635 3.95 29.19 3.92
C THR A 635 2.57 29.05 4.57
N VAL A 636 1.72 28.17 4.05
CA VAL A 636 0.47 27.74 4.70
C VAL A 636 0.75 26.50 5.55
N SER A 637 0.47 26.63 6.85
CA SER A 637 0.56 25.59 7.86
C SER A 637 -0.53 24.53 7.65
N VAL A 638 -0.15 23.31 7.26
CA VAL A 638 -0.99 22.12 7.33
C VAL A 638 -0.59 21.33 8.58
N ARG A 639 -1.16 21.72 9.73
CA ARG A 639 -1.25 20.89 10.94
C ARG A 639 -2.60 20.21 10.88
N GLU A 640 -2.62 18.91 10.59
CA GLU A 640 -3.63 17.90 10.99
C GLU A 640 -3.48 16.67 10.09
N LEU A 641 -2.45 15.88 10.38
CA LEU A 641 -2.31 14.48 9.96
C LEU A 641 -1.39 13.79 10.98
N GLU A 642 -1.70 14.01 12.26
CA GLU A 642 -1.18 13.17 13.33
C GLU A 642 -2.05 11.91 13.37
N LEU A 643 -1.47 10.79 12.93
CA LEU A 643 -1.99 9.48 13.26
C LEU A 643 -2.04 9.36 14.80
N PRO A 644 -3.18 9.02 15.41
CA PRO A 644 -3.21 8.75 16.83
C PRO A 644 -2.31 7.55 17.11
N LEU A 645 -1.31 7.78 17.96
CA LEU A 645 -0.68 6.72 18.74
C LEU A 645 -1.79 6.13 19.60
N ILE A 646 -2.29 4.95 19.21
CA ILE A 646 -3.11 4.14 20.09
C ILE A 646 -2.12 3.48 21.04
N ASP A 647 -2.15 3.93 22.30
CA ASP A 647 -1.63 3.18 23.43
C ASP A 647 -2.47 1.90 23.55
N GLU A 648 -1.83 0.76 23.33
CA GLU A 648 -1.97 -0.49 24.11
C GLU A 648 -0.77 -1.41 23.85
#